data_AF-A0A6I9XHT3-F1
#
_entry.id   AF-A0A6I9XHT3-F1
#
_cell.length_a   1.000
_cell.length_b   1.000
_cell.length_c   1.000
_cell.angle_alpha   90.00
_cell.angle_beta   90.00
_cell.angle_gamma   90.00
#
_symmetry.space_group_name_H-M   'P 1'
#
loop_
_entity.id
_entity.type
_entity.pdbx_description
1 polymer ?
#
loop_
_entity_poly.entity_id
_entity_poly.type
_entity_poly.pdbx_seq_one_letter_code
_entity_poly.pdbx_strand_id
1 'polypeptide(L)'
;SVDGFANADRLVLVELLPLRLQAVPDAAAQHARRIILGTHHEKGAFTFWSYAIGLPLPSSAILSWKFCHVLHKVLRDGHPNVLQDCQRYRSNIRETGDLWGHLHDRYGQLVNIYTKLLLTKISFHVKHPQFPPGLEVTDEVLEKAAGTDVNNIFQLTVEMFDYMDCELKLSESVFRQLNTSMAISQMSAVQCRLAPLIQVIQDCSHLYHYTVKLMFNLHSCLPADTLQGHRDRFHEQFRSLKTFFKRASEMLYFKRLIQIPRLPENPPNFLRASALAEHVKPVVVIPEEAPEDEEPENLIEISSAPSVEQQNVSDIFEQTFGPPNGLKDDRDLQIENLKKEIELLQTELEKIKLEAQRYISQLKAQVNSLEAEVEDQRMQKQKALVDNEQLRDELEKLQRAKFEGDKNRGLYLEAEKKASTTEIRYAKLKEKHNELINTHAELLRKNADTAKQLTVTQQSQEEVARVKEQLAFQMEQVKRESEMKLEDQMLQVEAVKREMDSKAEELNQLQQSLSHSKQVGSELNSQLDALQAEKETLRKSVNEKECELISTKGLLEEKELLLSQETEKRAREVEELQEKLVEKKTHEHNLQQKLLDDQFRILQGTIGEAENIIQDAVSKLDDPLHIRCTSSPDYLVSRAQAALESVNALETGHKHYLTNMA
;
A
#
# COMPACT_ATOMS: atom_id res chain seq x y z
N SER A 1 -31.62 -2.74 40.70
CA SER A 1 -31.62 -2.78 39.22
C SER A 1 -31.49 -1.44 38.51
N VAL A 2 -31.33 -0.29 39.20
CA VAL A 2 -31.12 1.01 38.53
C VAL A 2 -29.67 1.50 38.68
N ASP A 3 -28.96 1.09 39.74
CA ASP A 3 -27.56 1.51 39.97
C ASP A 3 -26.50 0.73 39.17
N GLY A 4 -26.86 -0.42 38.59
CA GLY A 4 -25.94 -1.20 37.73
C GLY A 4 -25.74 -0.60 36.33
N PHE A 5 -26.75 0.12 35.81
CA PHE A 5 -26.70 0.74 34.47
C PHE A 5 -25.78 1.97 34.44
N ALA A 6 -25.76 2.77 35.52
CA ALA A 6 -24.96 4.00 35.58
C ALA A 6 -23.44 3.74 35.69
N ASN A 7 -23.04 2.55 36.19
CA ASN A 7 -21.62 2.18 36.32
C ASN A 7 -21.05 1.61 35.01
N ALA A 8 -21.87 0.89 34.23
CA ALA A 8 -21.49 0.43 32.89
C ALA A 8 -21.32 1.60 31.89
N ASP A 9 -22.22 2.58 31.94
CA ASP A 9 -22.15 3.78 31.08
C ASP A 9 -20.91 4.65 31.36
N ARG A 10 -20.48 4.76 32.63
CA ARG A 10 -19.23 5.46 32.98
C ARG A 10 -17.97 4.68 32.61
N LEU A 11 -18.01 3.34 32.65
CA LEU A 11 -16.89 2.49 32.24
C LEU A 11 -16.62 2.62 30.74
N VAL A 12 -17.64 2.53 29.88
CA VAL A 12 -17.46 2.60 28.41
C VAL A 12 -16.90 3.97 27.95
N LEU A 13 -17.28 5.05 28.63
CA LEU A 13 -16.74 6.41 28.42
C LEU A 13 -15.25 6.53 28.79
N VAL A 14 -14.82 5.88 29.87
CA VAL A 14 -13.40 5.78 30.28
C VAL A 14 -12.62 4.77 29.43
N GLU A 15 -13.31 3.83 28.80
CA GLU A 15 -12.71 2.69 28.09
C GLU A 15 -12.50 2.90 26.58
N LEU A 16 -13.17 3.88 25.97
CA LEU A 16 -12.87 4.36 24.61
C LEU A 16 -11.79 5.46 24.60
N LEU A 17 -11.45 6.01 25.77
CA LEU A 17 -10.40 7.01 25.98
C LEU A 17 -8.97 6.56 25.54
N PRO A 18 -8.58 5.27 25.62
CA PRO A 18 -7.31 4.78 25.06
C PRO A 18 -7.25 4.78 23.52
N LEU A 19 -8.39 4.91 22.82
CA LEU A 19 -8.38 5.20 21.38
C LEU A 19 -7.66 6.53 21.12
N ARG A 20 -7.72 7.49 22.06
CA ARG A 20 -7.05 8.80 21.99
C ARG A 20 -5.58 8.81 22.43
N LEU A 21 -5.09 7.90 23.30
CA LEU A 21 -3.84 8.18 24.05
C LEU A 21 -2.76 7.10 24.15
N GLN A 22 -2.97 5.82 23.86
CA GLN A 22 -1.89 4.83 24.01
C GLN A 22 -1.69 3.91 22.82
N ALA A 23 -0.41 3.60 22.58
CA ALA A 23 0.10 2.74 21.51
C ALA A 23 0.57 1.37 22.03
N VAL A 24 0.20 1.00 23.27
CA VAL A 24 0.62 -0.26 23.91
C VAL A 24 -0.49 -1.32 23.75
N PRO A 25 -0.17 -2.53 23.26
CA PRO A 25 -1.16 -3.58 22.94
C PRO A 25 -1.85 -4.21 24.15
N ASP A 26 -1.18 -4.30 25.32
CA ASP A 26 -1.70 -5.03 26.48
C ASP A 26 -2.92 -4.31 27.11
N ALA A 27 -2.89 -2.98 27.20
CA ALA A 27 -4.05 -2.20 27.63
C ALA A 27 -5.22 -2.34 26.62
N ALA A 28 -4.96 -2.32 25.32
CA ALA A 28 -6.03 -2.39 24.31
C ALA A 28 -6.76 -3.75 24.28
N ALA A 29 -6.11 -4.85 24.68
CA ALA A 29 -6.73 -6.17 24.80
C ALA A 29 -7.79 -6.21 25.91
N GLN A 30 -7.46 -5.69 27.10
CA GLN A 30 -8.38 -5.63 28.24
C GLN A 30 -9.64 -4.79 27.94
N HIS A 31 -9.48 -3.66 27.27
CA HIS A 31 -10.62 -2.78 26.91
C HIS A 31 -11.53 -3.40 25.86
N ALA A 32 -10.95 -4.05 24.83
CA ALA A 32 -11.76 -4.76 23.83
C ALA A 32 -12.55 -5.92 24.45
N ARG A 33 -11.95 -6.65 25.40
CA ARG A 33 -12.64 -7.72 26.16
C ARG A 33 -13.83 -7.19 26.94
N ARG A 34 -13.69 -6.05 27.63
CA ARG A 34 -14.80 -5.42 28.37
C ARG A 34 -15.94 -4.97 27.46
N ILE A 35 -15.65 -4.36 26.31
CA ILE A 35 -16.68 -4.03 25.31
C ILE A 35 -17.43 -5.28 24.84
N ILE A 36 -16.70 -6.36 24.52
CA ILE A 36 -17.31 -7.63 24.09
C ILE A 36 -18.21 -8.19 25.19
N LEU A 37 -17.73 -8.28 26.43
CA LEU A 37 -18.51 -8.72 27.60
C LEU A 37 -19.76 -7.86 27.81
N GLY A 38 -19.63 -6.55 27.65
CA GLY A 38 -20.74 -5.60 27.67
C GLY A 38 -21.82 -5.96 26.64
N THR A 39 -21.43 -6.33 25.42
CA THR A 39 -22.42 -6.73 24.41
C THR A 39 -23.22 -7.99 24.79
N HIS A 40 -22.60 -8.93 25.50
CA HIS A 40 -23.28 -10.12 26.01
C HIS A 40 -24.21 -9.79 27.18
N HIS A 41 -23.79 -8.89 28.06
CA HIS A 41 -24.62 -8.41 29.16
C HIS A 41 -25.87 -7.67 28.66
N GLU A 42 -25.71 -6.81 27.65
CA GLU A 42 -26.78 -6.00 27.07
C GLU A 42 -27.59 -6.72 25.97
N LYS A 43 -27.15 -7.91 25.56
CA LYS A 43 -27.71 -8.68 24.44
C LYS A 43 -27.71 -7.93 23.11
N GLY A 44 -26.69 -7.12 22.84
CA GLY A 44 -26.55 -6.31 21.64
C GLY A 44 -25.37 -5.34 21.74
N ALA A 45 -25.12 -4.54 20.71
CA ALA A 45 -24.06 -3.52 20.68
C ALA A 45 -24.62 -2.10 20.87
N PHE A 46 -25.72 -1.93 21.61
CA PHE A 46 -26.38 -0.64 21.77
C PHE A 46 -25.43 0.40 22.37
N THR A 47 -24.81 0.09 23.51
CA THR A 47 -23.89 0.99 24.19
C THR A 47 -22.62 1.23 23.37
N PHE A 48 -22.09 0.20 22.69
CA PHE A 48 -20.96 0.41 21.78
C PHE A 48 -21.30 1.47 20.70
N TRP A 49 -22.46 1.34 20.06
CA TRP A 49 -22.85 2.24 18.97
C TRP A 49 -23.24 3.64 19.45
N SER A 50 -23.84 3.79 20.63
CA SER A 50 -24.19 5.11 21.19
C SER A 50 -22.96 6.00 21.37
N TYR A 51 -21.81 5.41 21.72
CA TYR A 51 -20.53 6.12 21.79
C TYR A 51 -19.79 6.18 20.45
N ALA A 52 -19.80 5.09 19.67
CA ALA A 52 -19.06 5.02 18.42
C ALA A 52 -19.47 6.09 17.41
N ILE A 53 -20.75 6.44 17.32
CA ILE A 53 -21.25 7.50 16.44
C ILE A 53 -20.77 8.91 16.85
N GLY A 54 -20.44 9.10 18.13
CA GLY A 54 -19.93 10.37 18.66
C GLY A 54 -18.41 10.52 18.50
N LEU A 55 -17.71 9.49 18.02
CA LEU A 55 -16.26 9.57 17.79
C LEU A 55 -15.97 10.50 16.61
N PRO A 56 -14.95 11.38 16.72
CA PRO A 56 -14.52 12.24 15.61
C PRO A 56 -13.71 11.44 14.59
N LEU A 57 -14.29 10.39 13.99
CA LEU A 57 -13.63 9.53 13.01
C LEU A 57 -13.04 10.33 11.83
N PRO A 58 -13.71 11.36 11.29
CA PRO A 58 -13.14 12.20 10.21
C PRO A 58 -11.86 12.95 10.57
N SER A 59 -11.59 13.18 11.87
CA SER A 59 -10.45 13.99 12.30
C SER A 59 -9.14 13.19 12.39
N SER A 60 -9.19 11.85 12.37
CA SER A 60 -7.99 11.02 12.51
C SER A 60 -8.16 9.64 11.86
N ALA A 61 -7.30 9.35 10.88
CA ALA A 61 -7.26 8.06 10.22
C ALA A 61 -6.82 6.93 11.19
N ILE A 62 -5.97 7.24 12.17
CA ILE A 62 -5.57 6.28 13.21
C ILE A 62 -6.75 5.95 14.12
N LEU A 63 -7.56 6.95 14.49
CA LEU A 63 -8.77 6.72 15.27
C LEU A 63 -9.76 5.85 14.48
N SER A 64 -9.98 6.17 13.21
CA SER A 64 -10.83 5.39 12.32
C SER A 64 -10.33 3.95 12.13
N TRP A 65 -9.02 3.76 12.05
CA TRP A 65 -8.39 2.43 11.99
C TRP A 65 -8.63 1.62 13.26
N LYS A 66 -8.44 2.24 14.43
CA LYS A 66 -8.71 1.59 15.72
C LYS A 66 -10.21 1.29 15.89
N PHE A 67 -11.10 2.18 15.45
CA PHE A 67 -12.54 1.93 15.41
C PHE A 67 -12.86 0.68 14.57
N CYS A 68 -12.31 0.56 13.36
CA CYS A 68 -12.51 -0.62 12.51
C CYS A 68 -12.03 -1.90 13.21
N HIS A 69 -10.90 -1.85 13.91
CA HIS A 69 -10.37 -2.98 14.67
C HIS A 69 -11.31 -3.42 15.80
N VAL A 70 -11.76 -2.48 16.63
CA VAL A 70 -12.69 -2.80 17.73
C VAL A 70 -14.01 -3.31 17.18
N LEU A 71 -14.55 -2.70 16.13
CA LEU A 71 -15.76 -3.18 15.46
C LEU A 71 -15.59 -4.59 14.89
N HIS A 72 -14.42 -4.93 14.33
CA HIS A 72 -14.13 -6.29 13.86
C HIS A 72 -14.19 -7.29 15.01
N LYS A 73 -13.55 -6.97 16.15
CA LYS A 73 -13.57 -7.81 17.35
C LYS A 73 -14.99 -7.98 17.92
N VAL A 74 -15.74 -6.88 18.03
CA VAL A 74 -17.12 -6.89 18.51
C VAL A 74 -18.03 -7.71 17.59
N LEU A 75 -17.85 -7.61 16.27
CA LEU A 75 -18.55 -8.48 15.32
C LEU A 75 -18.20 -9.94 15.57
N ARG A 76 -16.92 -10.28 15.73
CA ARG A 76 -16.42 -11.66 15.82
C ARG A 76 -16.85 -12.36 17.11
N ASP A 77 -16.68 -11.70 18.25
CA ASP A 77 -16.75 -12.31 19.58
C ASP A 77 -17.91 -11.77 20.45
N GLY A 78 -18.64 -10.75 19.97
CA GLY A 78 -19.78 -10.15 20.66
C GLY A 78 -21.05 -11.00 20.63
N HIS A 79 -22.10 -10.51 21.29
CA HIS A 79 -23.40 -11.17 21.32
C HIS A 79 -23.98 -11.38 19.90
N PRO A 80 -24.72 -12.46 19.60
CA PRO A 80 -25.27 -12.71 18.26
C PRO A 80 -26.08 -11.54 17.63
N ASN A 81 -26.77 -10.75 18.46
CA ASN A 81 -27.53 -9.57 18.00
C ASN A 81 -26.67 -8.42 17.48
N VAL A 82 -25.37 -8.38 17.82
CA VAL A 82 -24.43 -7.36 17.37
C VAL A 82 -24.44 -7.23 15.84
N LEU A 83 -24.57 -8.36 15.12
CA LEU A 83 -24.65 -8.36 13.67
C LEU A 83 -25.81 -7.50 13.14
N GLN A 84 -27.00 -7.61 13.77
CA GLN A 84 -28.16 -6.82 13.39
C GLN A 84 -27.98 -5.34 13.75
N ASP A 85 -27.36 -5.05 14.89
CA ASP A 85 -27.07 -3.67 15.29
C ASP A 85 -26.07 -3.01 14.32
N CYS A 86 -24.97 -3.69 13.98
CA CYS A 86 -23.99 -3.21 13.01
C CYS A 86 -24.59 -2.99 11.61
N GLN A 87 -25.58 -3.80 11.22
CA GLN A 87 -26.30 -3.62 9.95
C GLN A 87 -27.06 -2.29 9.89
N ARG A 88 -27.56 -1.77 11.02
CA ARG A 88 -28.22 -0.46 11.08
C ARG A 88 -27.26 0.70 10.82
N TYR A 89 -25.99 0.53 11.19
CA TYR A 89 -24.92 1.53 11.01
C TYR A 89 -24.07 1.30 9.76
N ARG A 90 -24.55 0.47 8.82
CA ARG A 90 -23.85 0.13 7.58
C ARG A 90 -23.51 1.36 6.72
N SER A 91 -24.39 2.37 6.70
CA SER A 91 -24.13 3.65 6.00
C SER A 91 -22.98 4.41 6.64
N ASN A 92 -22.96 4.56 7.96
CA ASN A 92 -21.91 5.26 8.69
C ASN A 92 -20.52 4.63 8.48
N ILE A 93 -20.43 3.30 8.48
CA ILE A 93 -19.19 2.57 8.19
C ILE A 93 -18.71 2.86 6.76
N ARG A 94 -19.63 2.85 5.79
CA ARG A 94 -19.33 3.15 4.39
C ARG A 94 -18.85 4.59 4.22
N GLU A 95 -19.56 5.56 4.77
CA GLU A 95 -19.22 6.98 4.69
C GLU A 95 -17.84 7.26 5.28
N THR A 96 -17.51 6.64 6.41
CA THR A 96 -16.16 6.71 7.01
C THR A 96 -15.11 6.17 6.04
N GLY A 97 -15.38 5.04 5.40
CA GLY A 97 -14.49 4.46 4.40
C GLY A 97 -14.30 5.36 3.19
N ASP A 98 -15.39 5.85 2.60
CA ASP A 98 -15.38 6.68 1.39
C ASP A 98 -14.68 8.02 1.64
N LEU A 99 -14.90 8.63 2.80
CA LEU A 99 -14.16 9.82 3.23
C LEU A 99 -12.65 9.60 3.15
N TRP A 100 -12.15 8.58 3.83
CA TRP A 100 -10.71 8.29 3.87
C TRP A 100 -10.15 7.76 2.54
N GLY A 101 -11.02 7.22 1.68
CA GLY A 101 -10.65 6.79 0.32
C GLY A 101 -10.39 7.95 -0.64
N HIS A 102 -11.08 9.08 -0.46
CA HIS A 102 -10.86 10.28 -1.27
C HIS A 102 -9.65 11.11 -0.81
N LEU A 103 -9.26 10.95 0.46
CA LEU A 103 -8.09 11.61 1.02
C LEU A 103 -6.82 10.84 0.60
N HIS A 104 -5.79 11.56 0.14
CA HIS A 104 -4.50 10.96 -0.26
C HIS A 104 -3.60 10.62 0.94
N ASP A 105 -4.20 10.13 2.03
CA ASP A 105 -3.51 9.72 3.26
C ASP A 105 -3.21 8.21 3.27
N ARG A 106 -1.99 7.83 3.66
CA ARG A 106 -1.57 6.41 3.66
C ARG A 106 -2.36 5.59 4.68
N TYR A 107 -2.62 6.14 5.86
CA TYR A 107 -3.40 5.45 6.90
C TYR A 107 -4.89 5.43 6.52
N GLY A 108 -5.40 6.51 5.92
CA GLY A 108 -6.75 6.62 5.38
C GLY A 108 -7.06 5.55 4.32
N GLN A 109 -6.10 5.25 3.43
CA GLN A 109 -6.25 4.13 2.49
C GLN A 109 -6.46 2.78 3.20
N LEU A 110 -5.76 2.54 4.33
CA LEU A 110 -5.99 1.33 5.13
C LEU A 110 -7.40 1.31 5.73
N VAL A 111 -7.89 2.45 6.22
CA VAL A 111 -9.27 2.58 6.72
C VAL A 111 -10.31 2.31 5.63
N ASN A 112 -10.11 2.82 4.41
CA ASN A 112 -11.00 2.56 3.28
C ASN A 112 -11.08 1.06 2.95
N ILE A 113 -9.93 0.36 2.97
CA ILE A 113 -9.89 -1.08 2.70
C ILE A 113 -10.55 -1.85 3.85
N TYR A 114 -10.30 -1.46 5.11
CA TYR A 114 -10.85 -2.15 6.26
C TYR A 114 -12.37 -1.99 6.37
N THR A 115 -12.90 -0.78 6.16
CA THR A 115 -14.35 -0.56 6.14
C THR A 115 -15.04 -1.39 5.05
N LYS A 116 -14.43 -1.53 3.86
CA LYS A 116 -14.92 -2.45 2.82
C LYS A 116 -14.96 -3.90 3.29
N LEU A 117 -13.90 -4.37 3.97
CA LEU A 117 -13.88 -5.70 4.58
C LEU A 117 -15.03 -5.88 5.58
N LEU A 118 -15.21 -4.94 6.52
CA LEU A 118 -16.27 -5.01 7.53
C LEU A 118 -17.66 -5.02 6.87
N LEU A 119 -17.86 -4.23 5.82
CA LEU A 119 -19.11 -4.23 5.07
C LEU A 119 -19.36 -5.55 4.35
N THR A 120 -18.33 -6.18 3.77
CA THR A 120 -18.41 -7.53 3.18
C THR A 120 -18.78 -8.56 4.25
N LYS A 121 -18.07 -8.56 5.39
CA LYS A 121 -18.33 -9.42 6.55
C LYS A 121 -19.77 -9.30 7.02
N ILE A 122 -20.26 -8.09 7.31
CA ILE A 122 -21.65 -7.86 7.73
C ILE A 122 -22.63 -8.39 6.67
N SER A 123 -22.41 -8.11 5.38
CA SER A 123 -23.32 -8.57 4.31
C SER A 123 -23.38 -10.09 4.23
N PHE A 124 -22.22 -10.74 4.32
CA PHE A 124 -22.09 -12.19 4.25
C PHE A 124 -22.86 -12.85 5.40
N HIS A 125 -22.63 -12.42 6.64
CA HIS A 125 -23.26 -13.03 7.81
C HIS A 125 -24.75 -12.72 7.93
N VAL A 126 -25.21 -11.56 7.45
CA VAL A 126 -26.66 -11.27 7.34
C VAL A 126 -27.32 -12.20 6.32
N LYS A 127 -26.64 -12.46 5.19
CA LYS A 127 -27.15 -13.37 4.15
C LYS A 127 -27.11 -14.84 4.58
N HIS A 128 -26.09 -15.22 5.36
CA HIS A 128 -25.84 -16.59 5.79
C HIS A 128 -25.79 -16.73 7.32
N PRO A 129 -26.95 -16.65 8.00
CA PRO A 129 -27.02 -16.68 9.47
C PRO A 129 -26.51 -17.99 10.09
N GLN A 130 -26.38 -19.06 9.30
CA GLN A 130 -25.79 -20.32 9.72
C GLN A 130 -24.28 -20.22 10.00
N PHE A 131 -23.59 -19.21 9.48
CA PHE A 131 -22.20 -18.92 9.83
C PHE A 131 -22.17 -17.75 10.82
N PRO A 132 -21.79 -17.97 12.10
CA PRO A 132 -21.57 -16.88 13.02
C PRO A 132 -20.42 -15.99 12.52
N PRO A 133 -20.37 -14.70 12.91
CA PRO A 133 -19.26 -13.81 12.55
C PRO A 133 -17.86 -14.31 12.93
N GLY A 134 -17.73 -15.17 13.93
CA GLY A 134 -16.48 -15.88 14.27
C GLY A 134 -16.01 -16.91 13.23
N LEU A 135 -16.90 -17.25 12.27
CA LEU A 135 -16.74 -18.29 11.26
C LEU A 135 -16.46 -19.69 11.83
N GLU A 136 -16.69 -19.93 13.11
CA GLU A 136 -16.46 -21.23 13.71
C GLU A 136 -17.72 -22.11 13.59
N VAL A 137 -17.74 -22.95 12.55
CA VAL A 137 -18.75 -24.00 12.38
C VAL A 137 -18.13 -25.35 12.03
N THR A 138 -18.89 -26.42 12.27
CA THR A 138 -18.55 -27.80 11.89
C THR A 138 -18.74 -28.04 10.39
N ASP A 139 -18.09 -29.08 9.87
CA ASP A 139 -18.22 -29.50 8.47
C ASP A 139 -19.67 -29.81 8.09
N GLU A 140 -20.43 -30.41 9.01
CA GLU A 140 -21.86 -30.72 8.81
C GLU A 140 -22.69 -29.45 8.58
N VAL A 141 -22.41 -28.37 9.32
CA VAL A 141 -23.10 -27.08 9.15
C VAL A 141 -22.73 -26.46 7.80
N LEU A 142 -21.46 -26.53 7.40
CA LEU A 142 -21.02 -26.07 6.07
C LEU A 142 -21.71 -26.83 4.94
N GLU A 143 -21.76 -28.16 5.02
CA GLU A 143 -22.41 -29.01 4.01
C GLU A 143 -23.91 -28.72 3.93
N LYS A 144 -24.58 -28.57 5.08
CA LYS A 144 -25.98 -28.17 5.15
C LYS A 144 -26.23 -26.78 4.59
N ALA A 145 -25.32 -25.83 4.83
CA ALA A 145 -25.38 -24.46 4.33
C ALA A 145 -25.25 -24.39 2.80
N ALA A 146 -24.33 -25.18 2.25
CA ALA A 146 -24.14 -25.29 0.81
C ALA A 146 -25.34 -25.96 0.12
N GLY A 147 -25.94 -26.94 0.81
CA GLY A 147 -27.09 -27.69 0.31
C GLY A 147 -26.71 -28.64 -0.84
N THR A 148 -27.73 -29.14 -1.53
CA THR A 148 -27.56 -30.07 -2.67
C THR A 148 -27.69 -29.39 -4.03
N ASP A 149 -28.20 -28.15 -4.08
CA ASP A 149 -28.31 -27.38 -5.31
C ASP A 149 -26.94 -26.81 -5.69
N VAL A 150 -26.46 -27.22 -6.86
CA VAL A 150 -25.17 -26.78 -7.41
C VAL A 150 -25.07 -25.25 -7.49
N ASN A 151 -26.17 -24.54 -7.76
CA ASN A 151 -26.17 -23.08 -7.81
C ASN A 151 -25.88 -22.46 -6.44
N ASN A 152 -26.40 -23.06 -5.36
CA ASN A 152 -26.16 -22.60 -3.99
C ASN A 152 -24.71 -22.86 -3.58
N ILE A 153 -24.17 -24.04 -3.88
CA ILE A 153 -22.76 -24.37 -3.63
C ILE A 153 -21.85 -23.40 -4.39
N PHE A 154 -22.16 -23.13 -5.66
CA PHE A 154 -21.40 -22.22 -6.51
C PHE A 154 -21.42 -20.79 -5.93
N GLN A 155 -22.60 -20.27 -5.63
CA GLN A 155 -22.75 -18.92 -5.09
C GLN A 155 -22.05 -18.77 -3.74
N LEU A 156 -22.22 -19.73 -2.83
CA LEU A 156 -21.56 -19.72 -1.53
C LEU A 156 -20.04 -19.76 -1.68
N THR A 157 -19.51 -20.54 -2.62
CA THR A 157 -18.07 -20.60 -2.90
C THR A 157 -17.53 -19.25 -3.38
N VAL A 158 -18.22 -18.60 -4.32
CA VAL A 158 -17.84 -17.28 -4.83
C VAL A 158 -17.85 -16.23 -3.72
N GLU A 159 -18.87 -16.24 -2.86
CA GLU A 159 -18.97 -15.29 -1.74
C GLU A 159 -17.89 -15.52 -0.68
N MET A 160 -17.54 -16.77 -0.39
CA MET A 160 -16.40 -17.09 0.48
C MET A 160 -15.07 -16.62 -0.13
N PHE A 161 -14.92 -16.71 -1.46
CA PHE A 161 -13.77 -16.15 -2.15
C PHE A 161 -13.73 -14.61 -2.10
N ASP A 162 -14.86 -13.94 -2.29
CA ASP A 162 -14.95 -12.47 -2.17
C ASP A 162 -14.58 -11.99 -0.77
N TYR A 163 -14.99 -12.75 0.25
CA TYR A 163 -14.63 -12.49 1.64
C TYR A 163 -13.11 -12.70 1.85
N MET A 164 -12.55 -13.83 1.42
CA MET A 164 -11.11 -14.10 1.50
C MET A 164 -10.28 -13.01 0.80
N ASP A 165 -10.71 -12.52 -0.36
CA ASP A 165 -9.99 -11.46 -1.08
C ASP A 165 -9.97 -10.14 -0.31
N CYS A 166 -11.05 -9.79 0.38
CA CYS A 166 -11.08 -8.60 1.23
C CYS A 166 -10.08 -8.72 2.40
N GLU A 167 -10.02 -9.89 3.04
CA GLU A 167 -9.09 -10.18 4.14
C GLU A 167 -7.63 -10.11 3.69
N LEU A 168 -7.31 -10.81 2.59
CA LEU A 168 -5.96 -10.84 2.02
C LEU A 168 -5.53 -9.45 1.55
N LYS A 169 -6.42 -8.66 0.94
CA LYS A 169 -6.13 -7.29 0.50
C LYS A 169 -5.81 -6.36 1.66
N LEU A 170 -6.50 -6.50 2.80
CA LEU A 170 -6.18 -5.75 4.01
C LEU A 170 -4.78 -6.12 4.51
N SER A 171 -4.48 -7.42 4.61
CA SER A 171 -3.17 -7.91 5.06
C SER A 171 -2.03 -7.41 4.17
N GLU A 172 -2.19 -7.49 2.85
CA GLU A 172 -1.20 -7.05 1.88
C GLU A 172 -0.95 -5.55 2.00
N SER A 173 -2.01 -4.77 2.14
CA SER A 173 -1.93 -3.31 2.25
C SER A 173 -1.21 -2.88 3.53
N VAL A 174 -1.52 -3.53 4.66
CA VAL A 174 -0.81 -3.29 5.93
C VAL A 174 0.68 -3.60 5.77
N PHE A 175 1.03 -4.77 5.24
CA PHE A 175 2.44 -5.16 5.07
C PHE A 175 3.21 -4.32 4.07
N ARG A 176 2.56 -3.83 3.01
CA ARG A 176 3.16 -2.93 2.02
C ARG A 176 3.56 -1.59 2.65
N GLN A 177 2.81 -1.13 3.66
CA GLN A 177 3.09 0.11 4.36
C GLN A 177 4.05 -0.03 5.56
N LEU A 178 4.48 -1.26 5.90
CA LEU A 178 5.49 -1.51 6.91
C LEU A 178 6.87 -1.59 6.24
N ASN A 179 7.83 -0.79 6.71
CA ASN A 179 9.22 -0.88 6.26
C ASN A 179 9.76 -2.29 6.50
N THR A 180 10.58 -2.81 5.58
CA THR A 180 10.98 -4.22 5.40
C THR A 180 11.70 -4.88 6.59
N SER A 181 11.90 -4.20 7.72
CA SER A 181 12.61 -4.75 8.88
C SER A 181 11.66 -5.35 9.93
N MET A 182 11.83 -6.65 10.18
CA MET A 182 11.09 -7.41 11.20
C MET A 182 11.41 -6.95 12.64
N ALA A 183 12.56 -6.31 12.86
CA ALA A 183 13.00 -5.78 14.16
C ALA A 183 12.11 -4.64 14.69
N ILE A 184 11.30 -4.03 13.81
CA ILE A 184 10.43 -2.88 14.13
C ILE A 184 9.06 -3.35 14.67
N SER A 185 8.76 -4.66 14.67
CA SER A 185 7.48 -5.23 15.15
C SER A 185 7.18 -4.99 16.64
N GLN A 186 8.18 -4.55 17.42
CA GLN A 186 8.03 -4.16 18.82
C GLN A 186 7.68 -2.67 19.00
N MET A 187 7.74 -1.86 17.94
CA MET A 187 7.34 -0.45 18.03
C MET A 187 5.82 -0.34 18.12
N SER A 188 5.37 0.40 19.12
CA SER A 188 3.97 0.67 19.44
C SER A 188 3.13 1.13 18.22
N ALA A 189 3.67 2.02 17.39
CA ALA A 189 3.02 2.49 16.16
C ALA A 189 2.87 1.40 15.07
N VAL A 190 3.80 0.44 15.00
CA VAL A 190 3.74 -0.71 14.09
C VAL A 190 2.75 -1.75 14.60
N GLN A 191 2.73 -2.00 15.91
CA GLN A 191 1.77 -2.90 16.54
C GLN A 191 0.34 -2.42 16.34
N CYS A 192 0.08 -1.11 16.39
CA CYS A 192 -1.23 -0.54 16.06
C CYS A 192 -1.72 -0.92 14.65
N ARG A 193 -0.80 -1.07 13.67
CA ARG A 193 -1.13 -1.52 12.31
C ARG A 193 -1.26 -3.04 12.21
N LEU A 194 -0.47 -3.78 12.97
CA LEU A 194 -0.46 -5.25 12.95
C LEU A 194 -1.63 -5.87 13.72
N ALA A 195 -2.11 -5.23 14.78
CA ALA A 195 -3.13 -5.81 15.67
C ALA A 195 -4.39 -6.32 14.95
N PRO A 196 -4.97 -5.57 13.98
CA PRO A 196 -6.13 -6.06 13.23
C PRO A 196 -5.89 -7.34 12.44
N LEU A 197 -4.63 -7.61 12.06
CA LEU A 197 -4.31 -8.82 11.30
C LEU A 197 -4.50 -10.09 12.11
N ILE A 198 -4.61 -10.02 13.44
CA ILE A 198 -5.00 -11.18 14.27
C ILE A 198 -6.38 -11.67 13.84
N GLN A 199 -7.36 -10.77 13.71
CA GLN A 199 -8.72 -11.14 13.28
C GLN A 199 -8.69 -11.65 11.84
N VAL A 200 -7.95 -10.99 10.95
CA VAL A 200 -7.75 -11.42 9.54
C VAL A 200 -7.19 -12.85 9.49
N ILE A 201 -6.20 -13.19 10.33
CA ILE A 201 -5.61 -14.53 10.37
C ILE A 201 -6.65 -15.57 10.82
N GLN A 202 -7.44 -15.25 11.85
CA GLN A 202 -8.48 -16.14 12.35
C GLN A 202 -9.58 -16.37 11.30
N ASP A 203 -10.03 -15.32 10.61
CA ASP A 203 -11.05 -15.41 9.56
C ASP A 203 -10.52 -16.20 8.35
N CYS A 204 -9.33 -15.86 7.86
CA CYS A 204 -8.67 -16.57 6.75
C CYS A 204 -8.49 -18.07 7.01
N SER A 205 -8.20 -18.47 8.26
CA SER A 205 -8.03 -19.88 8.63
C SER A 205 -9.30 -20.70 8.35
N HIS A 206 -10.46 -20.15 8.72
CA HIS A 206 -11.76 -20.76 8.48
C HIS A 206 -12.16 -20.70 7.01
N LEU A 207 -12.03 -19.53 6.38
CA LEU A 207 -12.36 -19.33 4.97
C LEU A 207 -11.54 -20.25 4.06
N TYR A 208 -10.27 -20.50 4.36
CA TYR A 208 -9.45 -21.45 3.61
C TYR A 208 -9.99 -22.88 3.73
N HIS A 209 -10.31 -23.30 4.94
CA HIS A 209 -10.87 -24.63 5.15
C HIS A 209 -12.21 -24.81 4.40
N TYR A 210 -13.10 -23.81 4.47
CA TYR A 210 -14.40 -23.82 3.80
C TYR A 210 -14.28 -23.82 2.28
N THR A 211 -13.42 -22.97 1.73
CA THR A 211 -13.20 -22.92 0.28
C THR A 211 -12.61 -24.23 -0.24
N VAL A 212 -11.71 -24.90 0.47
CA VAL A 212 -11.24 -26.24 0.07
C VAL A 212 -12.38 -27.25 0.01
N LYS A 213 -13.20 -27.35 1.07
CA LYS A 213 -14.35 -28.26 1.13
C LYS A 213 -15.37 -28.00 0.02
N LEU A 214 -15.75 -26.73 -0.17
CA LEU A 214 -16.69 -26.32 -1.20
C LEU A 214 -16.14 -26.56 -2.62
N MET A 215 -14.84 -26.35 -2.84
CA MET A 215 -14.21 -26.64 -4.13
C MET A 215 -14.23 -28.13 -4.47
N PHE A 216 -13.97 -29.02 -3.50
CA PHE A 216 -14.14 -30.46 -3.71
C PHE A 216 -15.60 -30.83 -3.98
N ASN A 217 -16.54 -30.19 -3.28
CA ASN A 217 -17.98 -30.40 -3.52
C ASN A 217 -18.38 -29.99 -4.95
N LEU A 218 -17.98 -28.79 -5.41
CA LEU A 218 -18.21 -28.34 -6.79
C LEU A 218 -17.62 -29.30 -7.81
N HIS A 219 -16.40 -29.79 -7.59
CA HIS A 219 -15.74 -30.75 -8.46
C HIS A 219 -16.42 -32.13 -8.50
N SER A 220 -17.23 -32.46 -7.50
CA SER A 220 -18.05 -33.68 -7.50
C SER A 220 -19.32 -33.54 -8.34
N CYS A 221 -19.79 -32.31 -8.59
CA CYS A 221 -21.05 -32.03 -9.27
C CYS A 221 -20.90 -31.36 -10.65
N LEU A 222 -19.74 -30.77 -10.96
CA LEU A 222 -19.49 -30.02 -12.20
C LEU A 222 -18.24 -30.49 -12.95
N PRO A 223 -18.22 -30.39 -14.29
CA PRO A 223 -17.04 -30.68 -15.09
C PRO A 223 -15.84 -29.80 -14.73
N ALA A 224 -14.64 -30.35 -14.85
CA ALA A 224 -13.40 -29.64 -14.55
C ALA A 224 -13.26 -28.35 -15.36
N ASP A 225 -13.62 -28.35 -16.64
CA ASP A 225 -13.47 -27.18 -17.52
C ASP A 225 -14.32 -25.98 -17.05
N THR A 226 -15.51 -26.23 -16.49
CA THR A 226 -16.40 -25.20 -15.93
C THR A 226 -15.79 -24.52 -14.70
N LEU A 227 -14.98 -25.23 -13.93
CA LEU A 227 -14.40 -24.75 -12.67
C LEU A 227 -12.99 -24.18 -12.81
N GLN A 228 -12.48 -23.97 -14.04
CA GLN A 228 -11.13 -23.45 -14.27
C GLN A 228 -10.90 -22.11 -13.54
N GLY A 229 -11.81 -21.15 -13.69
CA GLY A 229 -11.69 -19.84 -13.02
C GLY A 229 -11.73 -19.93 -11.49
N HIS A 230 -12.46 -20.89 -10.92
CA HIS A 230 -12.49 -21.12 -9.47
C HIS A 230 -11.17 -21.68 -8.97
N ARG A 231 -10.59 -22.63 -9.71
CA ARG A 231 -9.25 -23.13 -9.43
C ARG A 231 -8.24 -21.99 -9.51
N ASP A 232 -8.22 -21.20 -10.58
CA ASP A 232 -7.24 -20.13 -10.75
C ASP A 232 -7.31 -19.12 -9.59
N ARG A 233 -8.52 -18.69 -9.21
CA ARG A 233 -8.75 -17.81 -8.05
C ARG A 233 -8.29 -18.46 -6.74
N PHE A 234 -8.63 -19.72 -6.49
CA PHE A 234 -8.17 -20.45 -5.31
C PHE A 234 -6.63 -20.52 -5.25
N HIS A 235 -5.96 -20.82 -6.37
CA HIS A 235 -4.49 -20.91 -6.40
C HIS A 235 -3.82 -19.57 -6.10
N GLU A 236 -4.40 -18.46 -6.57
CA GLU A 236 -3.94 -17.12 -6.25
C GLU A 236 -4.14 -16.79 -4.77
N GLN A 237 -5.34 -17.03 -4.23
CA GLN A 237 -5.64 -16.83 -2.81
C GLN A 237 -4.75 -17.70 -1.92
N PHE A 238 -4.53 -18.96 -2.28
CA PHE A 238 -3.65 -19.87 -1.56
C PHE A 238 -2.21 -19.35 -1.52
N ARG A 239 -1.67 -18.86 -2.65
CA ARG A 239 -0.33 -18.26 -2.71
C ARG A 239 -0.21 -17.03 -1.82
N SER A 240 -1.20 -16.15 -1.87
CA SER A 240 -1.26 -14.94 -1.04
C SER A 240 -1.38 -15.28 0.44
N LEU A 241 -2.27 -16.20 0.80
CA LEU A 241 -2.48 -16.67 2.17
C LEU A 241 -1.25 -17.37 2.75
N LYS A 242 -0.61 -18.25 1.98
CA LYS A 242 0.63 -18.94 2.39
C LYS A 242 1.74 -17.93 2.67
N THR A 243 1.91 -16.93 1.79
CA THR A 243 2.86 -15.83 1.98
C THR A 243 2.53 -15.02 3.24
N PHE A 244 1.26 -14.69 3.44
CA PHE A 244 0.77 -13.97 4.60
C PHE A 244 1.06 -14.74 5.90
N PHE A 245 0.59 -15.97 6.03
CA PHE A 245 0.75 -16.78 7.24
C PHE A 245 2.23 -17.02 7.55
N LYS A 246 3.05 -17.30 6.53
CA LYS A 246 4.50 -17.42 6.70
C LYS A 246 5.09 -16.14 7.30
N ARG A 247 4.87 -14.99 6.64
CA ARG A 247 5.40 -13.70 7.08
C ARG A 247 4.91 -13.31 8.47
N ALA A 248 3.64 -13.52 8.78
CA ALA A 248 3.06 -13.25 10.09
C ALA A 248 3.65 -14.18 11.17
N SER A 249 3.81 -15.48 10.88
CA SER A 249 4.37 -16.46 11.83
C SER A 249 5.83 -16.19 12.19
N GLU A 250 6.57 -15.48 11.33
CA GLU A 250 7.96 -15.11 11.55
C GLU A 250 8.09 -13.85 12.43
N MET A 251 7.04 -13.03 12.56
CA MET A 251 7.06 -11.80 13.37
C MET A 251 6.85 -12.08 14.85
N LEU A 252 7.74 -11.50 15.68
CA LEU A 252 7.70 -11.67 17.14
C LEU A 252 6.38 -11.18 17.77
N TYR A 253 5.75 -10.16 17.19
CA TYR A 253 4.45 -9.65 17.63
C TYR A 253 3.37 -10.74 17.64
N PHE A 254 3.20 -11.45 16.52
CA PHE A 254 2.19 -12.52 16.44
C PHE A 254 2.60 -13.75 17.23
N LYS A 255 3.88 -14.15 17.22
CA LYS A 255 4.38 -15.32 17.98
C LYS A 255 4.03 -15.27 19.48
N ARG A 256 3.94 -14.08 20.06
CA ARG A 256 3.57 -13.88 21.47
C ARG A 256 2.08 -13.94 21.74
N LEU A 257 1.25 -13.62 20.74
CA LEU A 257 -0.20 -13.43 20.90
C LEU A 257 -1.03 -14.59 20.34
N ILE A 258 -0.55 -15.24 19.28
CA ILE A 258 -1.26 -16.32 18.58
C ILE A 258 -0.29 -17.35 18.00
N GLN A 259 -0.73 -18.60 17.94
CA GLN A 259 -0.09 -19.64 17.15
C GLN A 259 -0.72 -19.70 15.76
N ILE A 260 0.07 -19.34 14.74
CA ILE A 260 -0.36 -19.34 13.35
C ILE A 260 -0.05 -20.72 12.73
N PRO A 261 -1.04 -21.42 12.15
CA PRO A 261 -0.82 -22.73 11.56
C PRO A 261 0.01 -22.62 10.27
N ARG A 262 0.86 -23.61 10.01
CA ARG A 262 1.58 -23.72 8.73
C ARG A 262 0.67 -24.34 7.68
N LEU A 263 0.52 -23.66 6.55
CA LEU A 263 -0.18 -24.19 5.38
C LEU A 263 0.69 -25.23 4.63
N PRO A 264 0.08 -26.18 3.91
CA PRO A 264 0.82 -27.17 3.13
C PRO A 264 1.69 -26.52 2.05
N GLU A 265 2.70 -27.26 1.57
CA GLU A 265 3.60 -26.74 0.55
C GLU A 265 2.90 -26.50 -0.79
N ASN A 266 2.05 -27.44 -1.20
CA ASN A 266 1.27 -27.36 -2.43
C ASN A 266 -0.22 -27.22 -2.12
N PRO A 267 -0.99 -26.51 -2.95
CA PRO A 267 -2.44 -26.46 -2.81
C PRO A 267 -3.07 -27.85 -3.02
N PRO A 268 -4.26 -28.13 -2.45
CA PRO A 268 -4.99 -29.36 -2.70
C PRO A 268 -5.27 -29.59 -4.18
N ASN A 269 -5.11 -30.82 -4.65
CA ASN A 269 -5.45 -31.18 -6.02
C ASN A 269 -6.94 -31.55 -6.11
N PHE A 270 -7.78 -30.59 -6.51
CA PHE A 270 -9.23 -30.79 -6.62
C PHE A 270 -9.66 -31.82 -7.69
N LEU A 271 -8.78 -32.21 -8.62
CA LEU A 271 -9.06 -33.26 -9.59
C LEU A 271 -8.84 -34.67 -9.02
N ARG A 272 -8.26 -34.78 -7.82
CA ARG A 272 -8.03 -36.04 -7.13
C ARG A 272 -8.85 -36.05 -5.84
N ALA A 273 -10.01 -36.72 -5.85
CA ALA A 273 -10.92 -36.78 -4.70
C ALA A 273 -10.23 -37.23 -3.39
N SER A 274 -9.26 -38.15 -3.46
CA SER A 274 -8.52 -38.60 -2.27
C SER A 274 -7.64 -37.51 -1.64
N ALA A 275 -7.32 -36.42 -2.35
CA ALA A 275 -6.57 -35.29 -1.80
C ALA A 275 -7.37 -34.53 -0.73
N LEU A 276 -8.70 -34.69 -0.68
CA LEU A 276 -9.51 -34.15 0.42
C LEU A 276 -9.16 -34.81 1.76
N ALA A 277 -8.82 -36.09 1.77
CA ALA A 277 -8.41 -36.80 3.00
C ALA A 277 -7.05 -36.34 3.52
N GLU A 278 -6.22 -35.72 2.68
CA GLU A 278 -4.93 -35.14 3.04
C GLU A 278 -5.09 -33.71 3.62
N HIS A 279 -6.27 -33.09 3.47
CA HIS A 279 -6.53 -31.72 3.95
C HIS A 279 -6.77 -31.68 5.46
N VAL A 280 -5.99 -30.86 6.15
CA VAL A 280 -6.10 -30.62 7.59
C VAL A 280 -6.61 -29.19 7.82
N LYS A 281 -7.68 -29.03 8.59
CA LYS A 281 -8.21 -27.71 8.99
C LYS A 281 -7.11 -26.92 9.72
N PRO A 282 -6.66 -25.76 9.21
CA PRO A 282 -5.74 -24.92 9.95
C PRO A 282 -6.46 -24.34 11.17
N VAL A 283 -5.87 -24.50 12.34
CA VAL A 283 -6.41 -23.97 13.61
C VAL A 283 -5.45 -22.92 14.14
N VAL A 284 -5.96 -21.71 14.36
CA VAL A 284 -5.23 -20.61 15.00
C VAL A 284 -5.51 -20.70 16.50
N VAL A 285 -4.47 -20.91 17.30
CA VAL A 285 -4.61 -21.02 18.76
C VAL A 285 -4.24 -19.68 19.39
N ILE A 286 -5.12 -19.11 20.21
CA ILE A 286 -4.79 -17.99 21.10
C ILE A 286 -4.38 -18.64 22.43
N PRO A 287 -3.14 -18.43 22.94
CA PRO A 287 -2.79 -18.85 24.29
C PRO A 287 -3.77 -18.22 25.28
N GLU A 288 -4.38 -19.01 26.16
CA GLU A 288 -5.18 -18.47 27.26
C GLU A 288 -4.30 -17.54 28.09
N GLU A 289 -4.72 -16.28 28.26
CA GLU A 289 -4.16 -15.43 29.31
C GLU A 289 -4.33 -16.21 30.61
N ALA A 290 -3.21 -16.58 31.24
CA ALA A 290 -3.26 -17.18 32.57
C ALA A 290 -4.17 -16.30 33.43
N PRO A 291 -5.12 -16.88 34.19
CA PRO A 291 -5.94 -16.07 35.07
C PRO A 291 -4.97 -15.33 36.00
N GLU A 292 -4.80 -14.03 35.78
CA GLU A 292 -4.34 -13.16 36.85
C GLU A 292 -5.38 -13.34 37.94
N ASP A 293 -4.93 -13.74 39.13
CA ASP A 293 -5.75 -13.83 40.33
C ASP A 293 -6.46 -12.48 40.51
N GLU A 294 -7.68 -12.37 39.98
CA GLU A 294 -8.66 -11.42 40.46
C GLU A 294 -8.87 -11.82 41.92
N GLU A 295 -8.27 -11.08 42.85
CA GLU A 295 -8.65 -11.15 44.26
C GLU A 295 -10.17 -11.12 44.31
N PRO A 296 -10.83 -12.14 44.87
CA PRO A 296 -12.27 -12.20 44.86
C PRO A 296 -12.79 -10.96 45.59
N GLU A 297 -13.52 -10.13 44.86
CA GLU A 297 -14.36 -9.08 45.42
C GLU A 297 -15.14 -9.71 46.58
N ASN A 298 -14.94 -9.17 47.78
CA ASN A 298 -15.60 -9.59 49.01
C ASN A 298 -17.12 -9.57 48.83
N LEU A 299 -17.69 -10.70 48.44
CA LEU A 299 -19.09 -11.00 48.59
C LEU A 299 -19.32 -11.21 50.09
N ILE A 300 -19.94 -10.20 50.70
CA ILE A 300 -20.50 -10.27 52.04
C ILE A 300 -21.58 -11.36 52.03
N GLU A 301 -21.24 -12.57 52.45
CA GLU A 301 -22.19 -13.59 52.87
C GLU A 301 -22.25 -13.64 54.40
N ILE A 302 -23.47 -13.41 54.89
CA ILE A 302 -23.83 -13.41 56.31
C ILE A 302 -24.13 -14.85 56.76
N SER A 303 -23.44 -15.26 57.82
CA SER A 303 -23.88 -16.21 58.87
C SER A 303 -23.81 -17.72 58.62
N SER A 304 -22.97 -18.41 59.40
CA SER A 304 -23.40 -19.47 60.35
C SER A 304 -22.26 -19.87 61.29
N ALA A 305 -22.65 -20.21 62.53
CA ALA A 305 -21.83 -20.30 63.75
C ALA A 305 -20.80 -21.45 63.79
N PRO A 306 -19.78 -21.39 64.69
CA PRO A 306 -18.87 -22.51 64.93
C PRO A 306 -19.45 -23.52 65.92
N SER A 307 -19.41 -24.79 65.52
CA SER A 307 -19.67 -25.96 66.36
C SER A 307 -18.47 -26.30 67.26
N VAL A 308 -18.77 -26.51 68.54
CA VAL A 308 -17.85 -26.81 69.64
C VAL A 308 -17.43 -28.28 69.61
N GLU A 309 -16.15 -28.52 69.88
CA GLU A 309 -15.53 -29.83 70.09
C GLU A 309 -16.20 -30.59 71.26
N GLN A 310 -16.61 -31.84 71.03
CA GLN A 310 -17.13 -32.73 72.07
C GLN A 310 -16.02 -33.63 72.63
N GLN A 311 -15.77 -33.44 73.93
CA GLN A 311 -15.00 -34.32 74.79
C GLN A 311 -15.79 -35.59 75.16
N ASN A 312 -15.04 -36.69 75.20
CA ASN A 312 -15.22 -37.96 75.91
C ASN A 312 -16.40 -38.05 76.91
N VAL A 313 -17.24 -39.07 76.71
CA VAL A 313 -18.02 -39.69 77.79
C VAL A 313 -18.01 -41.20 77.60
N SER A 314 -17.13 -41.85 78.35
CA SER A 314 -17.17 -43.29 78.64
C SER A 314 -17.67 -43.44 80.08
N ASP A 315 -18.34 -44.57 80.34
CA ASP A 315 -18.91 -45.03 81.62
C ASP A 315 -20.23 -44.39 82.04
N ILE A 316 -21.33 -45.11 81.75
CA ILE A 316 -22.45 -45.43 82.66
C ILE A 316 -23.38 -46.38 81.85
N PHE A 317 -23.05 -47.67 81.75
CA PHE A 317 -24.05 -48.69 81.38
C PHE A 317 -23.66 -50.13 81.75
N GLU A 318 -23.18 -50.39 82.96
CA GLU A 318 -23.12 -51.76 83.49
C GLU A 318 -23.48 -51.80 84.97
N GLN A 319 -24.78 -51.64 85.27
CA GLN A 319 -25.27 -52.07 86.57
C GLN A 319 -26.77 -52.38 86.55
N THR A 320 -27.20 -53.36 85.75
CA THR A 320 -28.44 -54.11 86.05
C THR A 320 -28.36 -55.48 85.39
N PHE A 321 -28.80 -56.51 86.13
CA PHE A 321 -28.96 -57.92 85.76
C PHE A 321 -27.83 -58.87 86.18
N GLY A 322 -28.09 -59.56 87.30
CA GLY A 322 -27.29 -60.66 87.84
C GLY A 322 -27.51 -62.02 87.13
N PRO A 323 -26.82 -63.08 87.61
CA PRO A 323 -26.78 -64.42 87.00
C PRO A 323 -28.04 -65.25 87.41
N PRO A 324 -28.42 -66.38 86.76
CA PRO A 324 -27.51 -67.48 86.34
C PRO A 324 -27.91 -68.32 85.09
N ASN A 325 -26.95 -69.11 84.56
CA ASN A 325 -27.07 -70.51 84.08
C ASN A 325 -26.19 -70.86 82.85
N GLY A 326 -25.11 -71.60 83.09
CA GLY A 326 -25.01 -73.02 82.66
C GLY A 326 -24.80 -73.42 81.20
N LEU A 327 -24.54 -72.51 80.26
CA LEU A 327 -24.29 -72.86 78.83
C LEU A 327 -23.12 -72.05 78.23
N LYS A 328 -21.98 -71.98 78.94
CA LYS A 328 -20.83 -71.15 78.53
C LYS A 328 -19.91 -71.82 77.52
N ASP A 329 -19.72 -73.14 77.56
CA ASP A 329 -18.66 -73.77 76.76
C ASP A 329 -18.86 -73.68 75.24
N ASP A 330 -20.08 -73.89 74.72
CA ASP A 330 -20.31 -73.85 73.25
C ASP A 330 -20.25 -72.42 72.67
N ARG A 331 -20.75 -71.43 73.41
CA ARG A 331 -20.71 -70.02 72.97
C ARG A 331 -19.30 -69.45 73.08
N ASP A 332 -18.59 -69.77 74.14
CA ASP A 332 -17.20 -69.30 74.32
C ASP A 332 -16.27 -69.95 73.28
N LEU A 333 -16.49 -71.23 72.93
CA LEU A 333 -15.76 -71.92 71.86
C LEU A 333 -16.06 -71.33 70.47
N GLN A 334 -17.31 -70.96 70.20
CA GLN A 334 -17.69 -70.31 68.94
C GLN A 334 -17.09 -68.90 68.82
N ILE A 335 -17.03 -68.15 69.91
CA ILE A 335 -16.36 -66.84 69.96
C ILE A 335 -14.85 -67.01 69.72
N GLU A 336 -14.22 -68.04 70.29
CA GLU A 336 -12.80 -68.28 70.08
C GLU A 336 -12.46 -68.67 68.63
N ASN A 337 -13.32 -69.48 67.98
CA ASN A 337 -13.18 -69.83 66.57
C ASN A 337 -13.36 -68.61 65.66
N LEU A 338 -14.37 -67.76 65.90
CA LEU A 338 -14.57 -66.53 65.15
C LEU A 338 -13.41 -65.54 65.33
N LYS A 339 -12.81 -65.46 66.53
CA LYS A 339 -11.61 -64.64 66.75
C LYS A 339 -10.41 -65.12 65.94
N LYS A 340 -10.18 -66.44 65.88
CA LYS A 340 -9.11 -67.03 65.06
C LYS A 340 -9.35 -66.80 63.57
N GLU A 341 -10.59 -66.89 63.11
CA GLU A 341 -10.97 -66.60 61.73
C GLU A 341 -10.77 -65.11 61.38
N ILE A 342 -11.11 -64.20 62.30
CA ILE A 342 -10.84 -62.76 62.14
C ILE A 342 -9.34 -62.48 62.07
N GLU A 343 -8.51 -63.10 62.91
CA GLU A 343 -7.04 -62.94 62.85
C GLU A 343 -6.45 -63.46 61.53
N LEU A 344 -6.95 -64.60 61.03
CA LEU A 344 -6.55 -65.14 59.72
C LEU A 344 -6.95 -64.21 58.57
N LEU A 345 -8.18 -63.71 58.58
CA LEU A 345 -8.67 -62.77 57.57
C LEU A 345 -7.90 -61.43 57.62
N GLN A 346 -7.55 -60.94 58.80
CA GLN A 346 -6.73 -59.73 58.95
C GLN A 346 -5.31 -59.91 58.41
N THR A 347 -4.68 -61.06 58.66
CA THR A 347 -3.34 -61.36 58.13
C THR A 347 -3.35 -61.55 56.61
N GLU A 348 -4.39 -62.17 56.05
CA GLU A 348 -4.57 -62.30 54.61
C GLU A 348 -4.81 -60.94 53.94
N LEU A 349 -5.60 -60.06 54.58
CA LEU A 349 -5.85 -58.70 54.09
C LEU A 349 -4.56 -57.85 54.09
N GLU A 350 -3.74 -57.91 55.14
CA GLU A 350 -2.45 -57.22 55.17
C GLU A 350 -1.47 -57.77 54.11
N LYS A 351 -1.48 -59.07 53.84
CA LYS A 351 -0.68 -59.65 52.75
C LYS A 351 -1.11 -59.12 51.38
N ILE A 352 -2.41 -59.08 51.09
CA ILE A 352 -2.95 -58.53 49.84
C ILE A 352 -2.59 -57.05 49.69
N LYS A 353 -2.69 -56.28 50.78
CA LYS A 353 -2.34 -54.86 50.80
C LYS A 353 -0.86 -54.62 50.51
N LEU A 354 0.03 -55.46 51.05
CA LEU A 354 1.47 -55.38 50.79
C LEU A 354 1.80 -55.71 49.32
N GLU A 355 1.15 -56.74 48.75
CA GLU A 355 1.29 -57.11 47.34
C GLU A 355 0.80 -55.98 46.40
N ALA A 356 -0.35 -55.36 46.73
CA ALA A 356 -0.87 -54.22 45.99
C ALA A 356 0.09 -53.00 46.07
N GLN A 357 0.64 -52.69 47.24
CA GLN A 357 1.63 -51.61 47.40
C GLN A 357 2.90 -51.84 46.59
N ARG A 358 3.38 -53.09 46.54
CA ARG A 358 4.54 -53.47 45.72
C ARG A 358 4.24 -53.29 44.23
N TYR A 359 3.05 -53.68 43.77
CA TYR A 359 2.64 -53.51 42.37
C TYR A 359 2.53 -52.02 41.99
N ILE A 360 1.93 -51.20 42.86
CA ILE A 360 1.85 -49.74 42.68
C ILE A 360 3.26 -49.13 42.57
N SER A 361 4.19 -49.58 43.41
CA SER A 361 5.58 -49.08 43.39
C SER A 361 6.31 -49.42 42.08
N GLN A 362 6.09 -50.64 41.55
CA GLN A 362 6.64 -51.05 40.26
C GLN A 362 6.06 -50.25 39.09
N LEU A 363 4.74 -50.02 39.08
CA LEU A 363 4.09 -49.20 38.07
C LEU A 363 4.59 -47.76 38.11
N LYS A 364 4.74 -47.16 39.30
CA LYS A 364 5.31 -45.81 39.45
C LYS A 364 6.74 -45.71 38.91
N ALA A 365 7.57 -46.73 39.16
CA ALA A 365 8.93 -46.75 38.62
C ALA A 365 8.94 -46.84 37.08
N GLN A 366 8.04 -47.62 36.49
CA GLN A 366 7.88 -47.69 35.02
C GLN A 366 7.40 -46.36 34.43
N VAL A 367 6.41 -45.71 35.05
CA VAL A 367 5.93 -44.40 34.62
C VAL A 367 7.06 -43.38 34.61
N ASN A 368 7.84 -43.30 35.70
CA ASN A 368 8.97 -42.36 35.78
C ASN A 368 10.05 -42.64 34.72
N SER A 369 10.32 -43.91 34.42
CA SER A 369 11.28 -44.29 33.37
C SER A 369 10.80 -43.87 31.98
N LEU A 370 9.52 -44.09 31.68
CA LEU A 370 8.92 -43.70 30.41
C LEU A 370 8.83 -42.18 30.27
N GLU A 371 8.52 -41.47 31.34
CA GLU A 371 8.53 -40.00 31.38
C GLU A 371 9.92 -39.43 31.09
N ALA A 372 10.98 -40.02 31.67
CA ALA A 372 12.36 -39.62 31.39
C ALA A 372 12.75 -39.87 29.92
N GLU A 373 12.35 -41.00 29.34
CA GLU A 373 12.65 -41.34 27.94
C GLU A 373 11.90 -40.43 26.96
N VAL A 374 10.66 -40.05 27.28
CA VAL A 374 9.90 -39.05 26.50
C VAL A 374 10.57 -37.68 26.55
N GLU A 375 11.09 -37.27 27.70
CA GLU A 375 11.77 -35.98 27.84
C GLU A 375 13.10 -35.95 27.07
N ASP A 376 13.86 -37.04 27.09
CA ASP A 376 15.11 -37.15 26.32
C ASP A 376 14.84 -37.11 24.80
N GLN A 377 13.78 -37.80 24.33
CA GLN A 377 13.33 -37.71 22.94
C GLN A 377 12.86 -36.30 22.56
N ARG A 378 12.20 -35.58 23.47
CA ARG A 378 11.81 -34.18 23.25
C ARG A 378 13.04 -33.28 23.09
N MET A 379 14.03 -33.42 23.95
CA MET A 379 15.29 -32.66 23.85
C MET A 379 16.01 -32.94 22.52
N GLN A 380 16.10 -34.21 22.13
CA GLN A 380 16.79 -34.60 20.89
C GLN A 380 16.06 -34.09 19.64
N LYS A 381 14.72 -34.13 19.64
CA LYS A 381 13.89 -33.52 18.59
C LYS A 381 14.06 -32.00 18.53
N GLN A 382 14.11 -31.33 19.68
CA GLN A 382 14.31 -29.89 19.73
C GLN A 382 15.68 -29.49 19.17
N LYS A 383 16.74 -30.23 19.51
CA LYS A 383 18.07 -30.01 18.95
C LYS A 383 18.08 -30.19 17.42
N ALA A 384 17.48 -31.26 16.91
CA ALA A 384 17.39 -31.51 15.48
C ALA A 384 16.58 -30.42 14.73
N LEU A 385 15.56 -29.84 15.37
CA LEU A 385 14.80 -28.72 14.79
C LEU A 385 15.65 -27.46 14.66
N VAL A 386 16.45 -27.14 15.68
CA VAL A 386 17.36 -25.98 15.65
C VAL A 386 18.43 -26.15 14.58
N ASP A 387 19.06 -27.33 14.50
CA ASP A 387 20.05 -27.63 13.47
C ASP A 387 19.44 -27.55 12.05
N ASN A 388 18.20 -28.00 11.88
CA ASN A 388 17.49 -27.88 10.59
C ASN A 388 17.17 -26.42 10.23
N GLU A 389 16.82 -25.59 11.22
CA GLU A 389 16.58 -24.15 11.02
C GLU A 389 17.86 -23.44 10.59
N GLN A 390 19.00 -23.73 11.23
CA GLN A 390 20.30 -23.19 10.83
C GLN A 390 20.69 -23.57 9.40
N LEU A 391 20.49 -24.84 9.01
CA LEU A 391 20.76 -25.30 7.65
C LEU A 391 19.84 -24.62 6.62
N ARG A 392 18.57 -24.35 6.97
CA ARG A 392 17.64 -23.61 6.10
C ARG A 392 18.09 -22.17 5.91
N ASP A 393 18.53 -21.51 6.98
CA ASP A 393 19.04 -20.13 6.93
C ASP A 393 20.30 -20.01 6.06
N GLU A 394 21.23 -20.96 6.15
CA GLU A 394 22.40 -21.02 5.28
C GLU A 394 22.03 -21.23 3.81
N LEU A 395 21.06 -22.11 3.55
CA LEU A 395 20.57 -22.39 2.19
C LEU A 395 19.88 -21.16 1.59
N GLU A 396 19.11 -20.42 2.39
CA GLU A 396 18.48 -19.18 1.95
C GLU A 396 19.52 -18.08 1.65
N LYS A 397 20.56 -17.93 2.49
CA LYS A 397 21.68 -17.01 2.24
C LYS A 397 22.38 -17.33 0.92
N LEU A 398 22.64 -18.60 0.65
CA LEU A 398 23.25 -19.05 -0.61
C LEU A 398 22.35 -18.78 -1.82
N GLN A 399 21.03 -19.00 -1.69
CA GLN A 399 20.07 -18.70 -2.74
C GLN A 399 19.97 -17.20 -3.03
N ARG A 400 19.97 -16.35 -2.00
CA ARG A 400 20.01 -14.88 -2.17
C ARG A 400 21.29 -14.44 -2.86
N ALA A 401 22.45 -14.93 -2.44
CA ALA A 401 23.71 -14.62 -3.08
C ALA A 401 23.73 -15.04 -4.57
N LYS A 402 23.16 -16.21 -4.89
CA LYS A 402 23.00 -16.67 -6.28
C LYS A 402 22.08 -15.76 -7.09
N PHE A 403 20.92 -15.40 -6.54
CA PHE A 403 19.96 -14.52 -7.20
C PHE A 403 20.54 -13.13 -7.46
N GLU A 404 21.24 -12.55 -6.48
CA GLU A 404 21.95 -11.28 -6.64
C GLU A 404 23.06 -11.39 -7.69
N GLY A 405 23.81 -12.49 -7.72
CA GLY A 405 24.79 -12.78 -8.76
C GLY A 405 24.17 -12.83 -10.17
N ASP A 406 23.05 -13.52 -10.33
CA ASP A 406 22.33 -13.61 -11.61
C ASP A 406 21.74 -12.26 -12.04
N LYS A 407 21.19 -11.48 -11.11
CA LYS A 407 20.72 -10.11 -11.36
C LYS A 407 21.85 -9.20 -11.81
N ASN A 408 22.99 -9.23 -11.12
CA ASN A 408 24.16 -8.42 -11.46
C ASN A 408 24.74 -8.82 -12.82
N ARG A 409 24.75 -10.12 -13.14
CA ARG A 409 25.11 -10.61 -14.48
C ARG A 409 24.18 -10.09 -15.57
N GLY A 410 22.86 -10.04 -15.31
CA GLY A 410 21.88 -9.45 -16.21
C GLY A 410 22.12 -7.94 -16.47
N LEU A 411 22.39 -7.18 -15.40
CA LEU A 411 22.74 -5.76 -15.50
C LEU A 411 24.03 -5.53 -16.30
N TYR A 412 25.04 -6.39 -16.10
CA TYR A 412 26.28 -6.33 -16.86
C TYR A 412 26.04 -6.56 -18.36
N LEU A 413 25.26 -7.59 -18.73
CA LEU A 413 24.90 -7.88 -20.12
C LEU A 413 24.11 -6.73 -20.78
N GLU A 414 23.20 -6.09 -20.03
CA GLU A 414 22.45 -4.95 -20.54
C GLU A 414 23.36 -3.72 -20.74
N ALA A 415 24.28 -3.47 -19.80
CA ALA A 415 25.28 -2.40 -19.93
C ALA A 415 26.22 -2.65 -21.12
N GLU A 416 26.67 -3.89 -21.32
CA GLU A 416 27.49 -4.29 -22.47
C GLU A 416 26.76 -4.09 -23.79
N LYS A 417 25.47 -4.47 -23.88
CA LYS A 417 24.65 -4.23 -25.07
C LYS A 417 24.49 -2.74 -25.38
N LYS A 418 24.29 -1.91 -24.35
CA LYS A 418 24.22 -0.44 -24.49
C LYS A 418 25.57 0.15 -24.95
N ALA A 419 26.67 -0.33 -24.38
CA ALA A 419 28.02 0.07 -24.77
C ALA A 419 28.29 -0.28 -26.25
N SER A 420 28.03 -1.53 -26.65
CA SER A 420 28.18 -1.99 -28.04
C SER A 420 27.33 -1.17 -29.02
N THR A 421 26.08 -0.87 -28.66
CA THR A 421 25.20 -0.02 -29.50
C THR A 421 25.77 1.40 -29.64
N THR A 422 26.34 1.94 -28.57
CA THR A 422 26.96 3.28 -28.57
C THR A 422 28.23 3.28 -29.40
N GLU A 423 29.04 2.24 -29.32
CA GLU A 423 30.25 2.05 -30.11
C GLU A 423 29.93 1.99 -31.62
N ILE A 424 28.88 1.26 -32.02
CA ILE A 424 28.39 1.23 -33.40
C ILE A 424 27.96 2.63 -33.88
N ARG A 425 27.27 3.41 -33.04
CA ARG A 425 26.87 4.79 -33.38
C ARG A 425 28.10 5.69 -33.56
N TYR A 426 29.08 5.57 -32.66
CA TYR A 426 30.31 6.33 -32.75
C TYR A 426 31.12 5.97 -33.99
N ALA A 427 31.20 4.68 -34.34
CA ALA A 427 31.84 4.23 -35.57
C ALA A 427 31.18 4.83 -36.82
N LYS A 428 29.84 4.81 -36.91
CA LYS A 428 29.09 5.45 -38.01
C LYS A 428 29.33 6.95 -38.08
N LEU A 429 29.37 7.63 -36.93
CA LEU A 429 29.63 9.07 -36.88
C LEU A 429 31.05 9.38 -37.37
N LYS A 430 32.03 8.57 -36.96
CA LYS A 430 33.42 8.68 -37.42
C LYS A 430 33.54 8.45 -38.92
N GLU A 431 32.81 7.49 -39.47
CA GLU A 431 32.73 7.25 -40.92
C GLU A 431 32.18 8.48 -41.65
N LYS A 432 31.06 9.06 -41.19
CA LYS A 432 30.50 10.29 -41.76
C LYS A 432 31.43 11.50 -41.63
N HIS A 433 32.15 11.61 -40.53
CA HIS A 433 33.15 12.66 -40.36
C HIS A 433 34.31 12.50 -41.37
N ASN A 434 34.79 11.28 -41.58
CA ASN A 434 35.82 10.99 -42.58
C ASN A 434 35.31 11.25 -44.01
N GLU A 435 34.08 10.86 -44.34
CA GLU A 435 33.45 11.21 -45.63
C GLU A 435 33.42 12.72 -45.84
N LEU A 436 33.05 13.50 -44.81
CA LEU A 436 33.04 14.95 -44.87
C LEU A 436 34.43 15.55 -45.06
N ILE A 437 35.45 15.03 -44.37
CA ILE A 437 36.85 15.45 -44.55
C ILE A 437 37.30 15.17 -45.99
N ASN A 438 37.00 13.99 -46.53
CA ASN A 438 37.39 13.62 -47.89
C ASN A 438 36.72 14.49 -48.94
N THR A 439 35.40 14.71 -48.81
CA THR A 439 34.66 15.61 -49.72
C THR A 439 35.18 17.05 -49.64
N HIS A 440 35.51 17.54 -48.43
CA HIS A 440 36.14 18.85 -48.29
C HIS A 440 37.52 18.91 -48.99
N ALA A 441 38.36 17.89 -48.82
CA ALA A 441 39.66 17.83 -49.48
C ALA A 441 39.55 17.76 -51.01
N GLU A 442 38.58 17.02 -51.54
CA GLU A 442 38.29 16.97 -52.98
C GLU A 442 37.81 18.32 -53.51
N LEU A 443 36.93 19.01 -52.77
CA LEU A 443 36.48 20.35 -53.14
C LEU A 443 37.64 21.36 -53.15
N LEU A 444 38.56 21.28 -52.20
CA LEU A 444 39.76 22.12 -52.20
C LEU A 444 40.64 21.85 -53.43
N ARG A 445 40.83 20.58 -53.82
CA ARG A 445 41.56 20.23 -55.06
C ARG A 445 40.85 20.77 -56.29
N LYS A 446 39.54 20.56 -56.42
CA LYS A 446 38.73 21.10 -57.53
C LYS A 446 38.80 22.61 -57.61
N ASN A 447 38.76 23.31 -56.47
CA ASN A 447 38.88 24.76 -56.42
C ASN A 447 40.27 25.21 -56.90
N ALA A 448 41.33 24.53 -56.46
CA ALA A 448 42.69 24.81 -56.92
C ALA A 448 42.86 24.56 -58.44
N ASP A 449 42.28 23.49 -58.97
CA ASP A 449 42.32 23.18 -60.41
C ASP A 449 41.49 24.19 -61.22
N THR A 450 40.33 24.60 -60.70
CA THR A 450 39.50 25.66 -61.31
C THR A 450 40.24 26.99 -61.33
N ALA A 451 40.93 27.34 -60.25
CA ALA A 451 41.76 28.55 -60.19
C ALA A 451 42.89 28.51 -61.23
N LYS A 452 43.58 27.37 -61.39
CA LYS A 452 44.59 27.18 -62.46
C LYS A 452 43.98 27.32 -63.85
N GLN A 453 42.84 26.68 -64.11
CA GLN A 453 42.14 26.79 -65.40
C GLN A 453 41.72 28.24 -65.68
N LEU A 454 41.28 28.97 -64.66
CA LEU A 454 40.95 30.38 -64.78
C LEU A 454 42.18 31.21 -65.16
N THR A 455 43.33 30.97 -64.52
CA THR A 455 44.58 31.65 -64.87
C THR A 455 45.03 31.34 -66.30
N VAL A 456 44.95 30.08 -66.74
CA VAL A 456 45.26 29.68 -68.13
C VAL A 456 44.31 30.36 -69.12
N THR A 457 43.02 30.43 -68.79
CA THR A 457 42.00 31.08 -69.63
C THR A 457 42.25 32.58 -69.71
N GLN A 458 42.63 33.23 -68.61
CA GLN A 458 43.02 34.65 -68.58
C GLN A 458 44.25 34.91 -69.46
N GLN A 459 45.29 34.08 -69.34
CA GLN A 459 46.49 34.19 -70.19
C GLN A 459 46.14 34.03 -71.68
N SER A 460 45.29 33.05 -72.02
CA SER A 460 44.82 32.86 -73.39
C SER A 460 44.00 34.05 -73.89
N GLN A 461 43.14 34.64 -73.05
CA GLN A 461 42.42 35.87 -73.39
C GLN A 461 43.37 37.05 -73.62
N GLU A 462 44.39 37.23 -72.79
CA GLU A 462 45.41 38.27 -72.97
C GLU A 462 46.22 38.07 -74.25
N GLU A 463 46.58 36.84 -74.60
CA GLU A 463 47.22 36.51 -75.87
C GLU A 463 46.31 36.80 -77.06
N VAL A 464 45.04 36.40 -77.00
CA VAL A 464 44.06 36.71 -78.05
C VAL A 464 43.86 38.22 -78.19
N ALA A 465 43.83 38.97 -77.08
CA ALA A 465 43.75 40.42 -77.10
C ALA A 465 44.98 41.04 -77.76
N ARG A 466 46.20 40.56 -77.44
CA ARG A 466 47.44 40.99 -78.12
C ARG A 466 47.43 40.67 -79.61
N VAL A 467 47.03 39.46 -80.00
CA VAL A 467 46.94 39.07 -81.41
C VAL A 467 45.91 39.94 -82.14
N LYS A 468 44.77 40.23 -81.50
CA LYS A 468 43.76 41.13 -82.05
C LYS A 468 44.30 42.54 -82.23
N GLU A 469 45.05 43.07 -81.28
CA GLU A 469 45.67 44.39 -81.36
C GLU A 469 46.75 44.44 -82.45
N GLN A 470 47.57 43.39 -82.58
CA GLN A 470 48.56 43.26 -83.64
C GLN A 470 47.92 43.13 -85.03
N LEU A 471 46.82 42.36 -85.14
CA LEU A 471 46.07 42.22 -86.38
C LEU A 471 45.36 43.54 -86.75
N ALA A 472 44.82 44.27 -85.77
CA ALA A 472 44.26 45.60 -85.98
C ALA A 472 45.31 46.59 -86.46
N PHE A 473 46.52 46.56 -85.89
CA PHE A 473 47.66 47.36 -86.35
C PHE A 473 48.06 47.02 -87.80
N GLN A 474 48.13 45.74 -88.15
CA GLN A 474 48.39 45.30 -89.53
C GLN A 474 47.28 45.70 -90.50
N MET A 475 46.01 45.55 -90.11
CA MET A 475 44.86 46.01 -90.91
C MET A 475 44.93 47.51 -91.15
N GLU A 476 45.27 48.30 -90.13
CA GLU A 476 45.40 49.75 -90.23
C GLU A 476 46.61 50.16 -91.10
N GLN A 477 47.72 49.41 -91.03
CA GLN A 477 48.86 49.61 -91.93
C GLN A 477 48.49 49.31 -93.39
N VAL A 478 47.84 48.18 -93.65
CA VAL A 478 47.33 47.81 -94.97
C VAL A 478 46.28 48.82 -95.45
N LYS A 479 45.43 49.33 -94.56
CA LYS A 479 44.46 50.39 -94.86
C LYS A 479 45.16 51.67 -95.29
N ARG A 480 46.18 52.15 -94.57
CA ARG A 480 46.98 53.33 -94.98
C ARG A 480 47.73 53.11 -96.29
N GLU A 481 48.29 51.92 -96.51
CA GLU A 481 48.91 51.56 -97.79
C GLU A 481 47.88 51.55 -98.93
N SER A 482 46.67 51.06 -98.67
CA SER A 482 45.56 51.09 -99.63
C SER A 482 45.03 52.50 -99.87
N GLU A 483 44.99 53.37 -98.85
CA GLU A 483 44.55 54.75 -98.93
C GLU A 483 45.57 55.61 -99.68
N MET A 484 46.88 55.46 -99.43
CA MET A 484 47.93 56.10 -100.26
C MET A 484 47.85 55.66 -101.71
N LYS A 485 47.62 54.35 -101.98
CA LYS A 485 47.41 53.86 -103.34
C LYS A 485 46.11 54.40 -103.95
N LEU A 486 45.06 54.56 -103.16
CA LEU A 486 43.78 55.14 -103.60
C LEU A 486 43.95 56.63 -103.90
N GLU A 487 44.75 57.36 -103.15
CA GLU A 487 45.03 58.78 -103.35
C GLU A 487 45.89 59.00 -104.61
N ASP A 488 46.88 58.14 -104.84
CA ASP A 488 47.66 58.08 -106.08
C ASP A 488 46.78 57.70 -107.30
N GLN A 489 45.86 56.74 -107.11
CA GLN A 489 44.84 56.40 -108.11
C GLN A 489 43.78 57.50 -108.27
N MET A 490 43.45 58.28 -107.24
CA MET A 490 42.50 59.39 -107.31
C MET A 490 43.06 60.56 -108.10
N LEU A 491 44.36 60.85 -107.98
CA LEU A 491 45.05 61.83 -108.83
C LEU A 491 45.07 61.38 -110.30
N GLN A 492 45.13 60.07 -110.57
CA GLN A 492 44.98 59.50 -111.91
C GLN A 492 43.50 59.49 -112.38
N VAL A 493 42.54 59.27 -111.48
CA VAL A 493 41.09 59.28 -111.75
C VAL A 493 40.55 60.69 -111.94
N GLU A 494 41.05 61.74 -111.28
CA GLU A 494 40.65 63.14 -111.52
C GLU A 494 41.06 63.65 -112.91
N ALA A 495 42.09 63.06 -113.52
CA ALA A 495 42.46 63.29 -114.92
C ALA A 495 41.53 62.54 -115.90
N VAL A 496 41.06 61.33 -115.54
CA VAL A 496 40.17 60.48 -116.36
C VAL A 496 38.67 60.80 -116.16
N LYS A 497 38.30 61.46 -115.05
CA LYS A 497 36.92 61.85 -114.71
C LYS A 497 36.39 63.01 -115.56
N ARG A 498 37.26 63.81 -116.19
CA ARG A 498 36.88 64.77 -117.25
C ARG A 498 36.63 64.11 -118.62
N GLU A 499 37.05 62.85 -118.80
CA GLU A 499 36.82 62.08 -120.04
C GLU A 499 35.69 61.04 -119.87
N MET A 500 35.36 60.65 -118.63
CA MET A 500 34.31 59.67 -118.29
C MET A 500 32.88 60.25 -118.13
N ASP A 501 32.71 61.58 -118.05
CA ASP A 501 31.39 62.23 -118.19
C ASP A 501 30.82 62.10 -119.62
N SER A 502 31.65 61.68 -120.60
CA SER A 502 31.26 61.40 -121.98
C SER A 502 30.84 59.95 -122.25
N LYS A 503 30.95 59.05 -121.27
CA LYS A 503 30.73 57.59 -121.46
C LYS A 503 29.88 56.94 -120.36
N ALA A 504 29.04 57.73 -119.68
CA ALA A 504 28.12 57.29 -118.64
C ALA A 504 26.76 56.78 -119.15
N GLU A 505 26.57 56.58 -120.46
CA GLU A 505 25.24 56.22 -120.99
C GLU A 505 25.29 55.24 -122.17
N GLU A 506 26.24 54.30 -122.14
CA GLU A 506 26.27 53.15 -123.05
C GLU A 506 26.36 51.84 -122.27
N LEU A 507 25.21 51.30 -121.87
CA LEU A 507 25.05 49.92 -121.39
C LEU A 507 25.57 49.70 -119.95
N ASN A 508 24.74 49.63 -118.92
CA ASN A 508 23.50 48.85 -118.88
C ASN A 508 23.61 47.54 -119.67
N GLN A 509 24.49 46.64 -119.25
CA GLN A 509 24.31 45.19 -119.32
C GLN A 509 25.49 44.46 -118.64
N LEU A 510 25.16 43.40 -117.89
CA LEU A 510 26.00 42.53 -117.07
C LEU A 510 26.25 43.08 -115.65
N GLN A 511 25.35 42.94 -114.67
CA GLN A 511 24.53 41.78 -114.31
C GLN A 511 25.34 40.46 -114.29
N GLN A 512 25.58 40.00 -113.07
CA GLN A 512 25.92 38.63 -112.67
C GLN A 512 27.40 38.19 -112.72
N SER A 513 27.98 38.25 -111.52
CA SER A 513 28.67 37.11 -110.89
C SER A 513 28.58 37.30 -109.37
N LEU A 514 27.41 37.06 -108.78
CA LEU A 514 26.91 35.77 -108.30
C LEU A 514 27.83 35.08 -107.27
N SER A 515 27.33 35.08 -106.03
CA SER A 515 27.50 34.04 -104.98
C SER A 515 28.89 33.86 -104.38
N HIS A 516 29.10 33.54 -103.11
CA HIS A 516 28.30 32.86 -102.10
C HIS A 516 28.97 33.23 -100.76
N SER A 517 28.27 33.53 -99.67
CA SER A 517 28.15 32.54 -98.60
C SER A 517 27.30 33.14 -97.48
N LYS A 518 26.10 32.60 -97.29
CA LYS A 518 25.24 32.87 -96.14
C LYS A 518 24.64 31.54 -95.69
N GLN A 519 25.42 30.73 -94.97
CA GLN A 519 24.89 29.55 -94.27
C GLN A 519 25.87 29.03 -93.19
N VAL A 520 25.89 29.65 -91.99
CA VAL A 520 26.19 29.00 -90.67
C VAL A 520 25.41 29.71 -89.52
N GLY A 521 24.37 30.50 -89.82
CA GLY A 521 23.72 31.35 -88.81
C GLY A 521 22.46 30.80 -88.12
N SER A 522 21.78 29.78 -88.66
CA SER A 522 20.40 29.47 -88.24
C SER A 522 20.21 28.26 -87.33
N GLU A 523 21.24 27.47 -87.01
CA GLU A 523 21.13 26.36 -86.03
C GLU A 523 21.60 26.74 -84.61
N LEU A 524 22.45 27.76 -84.47
CA LEU A 524 22.89 28.25 -83.16
C LEU A 524 21.82 29.11 -82.46
N ASN A 525 21.01 29.83 -83.25
CA ASN A 525 20.01 30.75 -82.70
C ASN A 525 18.82 30.00 -82.08
N SER A 526 18.41 28.85 -82.63
CA SER A 526 17.31 28.06 -82.08
C SER A 526 17.67 27.29 -80.80
N GLN A 527 18.94 26.89 -80.62
CA GLN A 527 19.40 26.25 -79.39
C GLN A 527 19.61 27.26 -78.25
N LEU A 528 20.01 28.49 -78.58
CA LEU A 528 20.11 29.60 -77.62
C LEU A 528 18.73 29.99 -77.08
N ASP A 529 17.72 30.09 -77.95
CA ASP A 529 16.35 30.45 -77.56
C ASP A 529 15.69 29.37 -76.67
N ALA A 530 15.97 28.08 -76.92
CA ALA A 530 15.45 26.97 -76.11
C ALA A 530 16.08 26.91 -74.69
N LEU A 531 17.40 27.07 -74.59
CA LEU A 531 18.10 27.10 -73.29
C LEU A 531 17.74 28.35 -72.48
N GLN A 532 17.43 29.46 -73.16
CA GLN A 532 16.98 30.69 -72.50
C GLN A 532 15.56 30.54 -71.93
N ALA A 533 14.66 29.87 -72.63
CA ALA A 533 13.32 29.54 -72.13
C ALA A 533 13.37 28.57 -70.93
N GLU A 534 14.21 27.54 -70.97
CA GLU A 534 14.37 26.59 -69.85
C GLU A 534 14.94 27.28 -68.59
N LYS A 535 15.93 28.17 -68.78
CA LYS A 535 16.49 29.01 -67.70
C LYS A 535 15.43 29.91 -67.06
N GLU A 536 14.56 30.54 -67.86
CA GLU A 536 13.48 31.38 -67.33
C GLU A 536 12.43 30.58 -66.57
N THR A 537 12.13 29.36 -67.01
CA THR A 537 11.15 28.47 -66.37
C THR A 537 11.66 27.96 -65.02
N LEU A 538 12.93 27.53 -64.95
CA LEU A 538 13.58 27.15 -63.70
C LEU A 538 13.69 28.32 -62.72
N ARG A 539 13.98 29.53 -63.23
CA ARG A 539 14.05 30.74 -62.39
C ARG A 539 12.70 31.11 -61.76
N LYS A 540 11.60 30.92 -62.50
CA LYS A 540 10.23 31.09 -61.96
C LYS A 540 9.95 30.07 -60.86
N SER A 541 10.28 28.80 -61.08
CA SER A 541 10.06 27.74 -60.09
C SER A 541 10.89 27.94 -58.81
N VAL A 542 12.14 28.39 -58.93
CA VAL A 542 12.99 28.73 -57.76
C VAL A 542 12.39 29.91 -57.00
N ASN A 543 11.97 30.99 -57.68
CA ASN A 543 11.33 32.13 -57.02
C ASN A 543 10.02 31.74 -56.31
N GLU A 544 9.19 30.88 -56.90
CA GLU A 544 7.97 30.39 -56.27
C GLU A 544 8.29 29.59 -54.98
N LYS A 545 9.30 28.72 -55.02
CA LYS A 545 9.75 27.96 -53.84
C LYS A 545 10.39 28.83 -52.77
N GLU A 546 11.12 29.88 -53.16
CA GLU A 546 11.63 30.88 -52.21
C GLU A 546 10.50 31.66 -51.54
N CYS A 547 9.45 32.06 -52.28
CA CYS A 547 8.27 32.72 -51.71
C CYS A 547 7.51 31.80 -50.72
N GLU A 548 7.31 30.53 -51.06
CA GLU A 548 6.70 29.55 -50.14
C GLU A 548 7.55 29.32 -48.88
N LEU A 549 8.88 29.28 -49.01
CA LEU A 549 9.79 29.14 -47.88
C LEU A 549 9.77 30.36 -46.95
N ILE A 550 9.67 31.57 -47.50
CA ILE A 550 9.54 32.79 -46.72
C ILE A 550 8.19 32.82 -45.99
N SER A 551 7.10 32.43 -46.67
CA SER A 551 5.77 32.37 -46.06
C SER A 551 5.69 31.35 -44.92
N THR A 552 6.30 30.17 -45.09
CA THR A 552 6.31 29.13 -44.04
C THR A 552 7.18 29.50 -42.85
N LYS A 553 8.31 30.18 -43.08
CA LYS A 553 9.13 30.76 -42.00
C LYS A 553 8.37 31.81 -41.19
N GLY A 554 7.66 32.72 -41.86
CA GLY A 554 6.85 33.73 -41.16
C GLY A 554 5.75 33.12 -40.29
N LEU A 555 5.07 32.08 -40.77
CA LEU A 555 4.06 31.36 -39.98
C LEU A 555 4.68 30.61 -38.78
N LEU A 556 5.90 30.09 -38.91
CA LEU A 556 6.61 29.44 -37.81
C LEU A 556 6.96 30.45 -36.71
N GLU A 557 7.53 31.60 -37.09
CA GLU A 557 7.88 32.69 -36.17
C GLU A 557 6.65 33.23 -35.42
N GLU A 558 5.51 33.37 -36.11
CA GLU A 558 4.24 33.78 -35.49
C GLU A 558 3.75 32.76 -34.45
N LYS A 559 3.85 31.45 -34.76
CA LYS A 559 3.44 30.39 -33.85
C LYS A 559 4.38 30.25 -32.65
N GLU A 560 5.68 30.44 -32.85
CA GLU A 560 6.66 30.46 -31.75
C GLU A 560 6.42 31.64 -30.81
N LEU A 561 6.08 32.82 -31.35
CA LEU A 561 5.74 34.00 -30.54
C LEU A 561 4.47 33.78 -29.70
N LEU A 562 3.41 33.24 -30.30
CA LEU A 562 2.16 32.94 -29.58
C LEU A 562 2.36 31.88 -28.49
N LEU A 563 3.15 30.85 -28.77
CA LEU A 563 3.48 29.82 -27.79
C LEU A 563 4.27 30.41 -26.61
N SER A 564 5.26 31.27 -26.90
CA SER A 564 6.04 31.96 -25.88
C SER A 564 5.15 32.84 -24.98
N GLN A 565 4.27 33.64 -25.57
CA GLN A 565 3.31 34.49 -24.83
C GLN A 565 2.39 33.67 -23.92
N GLU A 566 1.87 32.54 -24.41
CA GLU A 566 1.00 31.65 -23.63
C GLU A 566 1.77 30.96 -22.49
N THR A 567 3.03 30.58 -22.72
CA THR A 567 3.88 30.01 -21.64
C THR A 567 4.18 31.03 -20.56
N GLU A 568 4.44 32.29 -20.92
CA GLU A 568 4.70 33.37 -19.98
C GLU A 568 3.45 33.71 -19.17
N LYS A 569 2.27 33.74 -19.82
CA LYS A 569 0.99 33.95 -19.14
C LYS A 569 0.72 32.87 -18.09
N ARG A 570 0.92 31.59 -18.44
CA ARG A 570 0.77 30.47 -17.50
C ARG A 570 1.77 30.53 -16.35
N ALA A 571 3.00 30.95 -16.62
CA ALA A 571 4.01 31.12 -15.57
C ALA A 571 3.56 32.18 -14.53
N ARG A 572 3.04 33.33 -15.00
CA ARG A 572 2.51 34.38 -14.12
C ARG A 572 1.29 33.92 -13.32
N GLU A 573 0.36 33.19 -13.95
CA GLU A 573 -0.81 32.64 -13.25
C GLU A 573 -0.42 31.64 -12.14
N VAL A 574 0.61 30.82 -12.39
CA VAL A 574 1.13 29.89 -11.37
C VAL A 574 1.80 30.64 -10.23
N GLU A 575 2.59 31.68 -10.52
CA GLU A 575 3.24 32.51 -9.50
C GLU A 575 2.21 33.22 -8.60
N GLU A 576 1.18 33.83 -9.19
CA GLU A 576 0.10 34.50 -8.44
C GLU A 576 -0.70 33.53 -7.56
N LEU A 577 -0.97 32.31 -8.06
CA LEU A 577 -1.65 31.28 -7.27
C LEU A 577 -0.76 30.73 -6.14
N GLN A 578 0.55 30.65 -6.35
CA GLN A 578 1.50 30.25 -5.31
C GLN A 578 1.58 31.31 -4.20
N GLU A 579 1.63 32.59 -4.56
CA GLU A 579 1.63 33.69 -3.59
C GLU A 579 0.36 33.69 -2.73
N LYS A 580 -0.82 33.61 -3.36
CA LYS A 580 -2.11 33.51 -2.64
C LYS A 580 -2.20 32.27 -1.75
N LEU A 581 -1.62 31.15 -2.16
CA LEU A 581 -1.60 29.93 -1.34
C LEU A 581 -0.72 30.10 -0.11
N VAL A 582 0.43 30.76 -0.24
CA VAL A 582 1.34 31.05 0.88
C VAL A 582 0.68 32.02 1.86
N GLU A 583 0.07 33.10 1.37
CA GLU A 583 -0.69 34.05 2.21
C GLU A 583 -1.84 33.38 2.97
N LYS A 584 -2.60 32.51 2.31
CA LYS A 584 -3.70 31.79 2.97
C LYS A 584 -3.19 30.84 4.06
N LYS A 585 -2.09 30.13 3.80
CA LYS A 585 -1.47 29.23 4.79
C LYS A 585 -0.92 29.98 6.00
N THR A 586 -0.24 31.12 5.79
CA THR A 586 0.27 31.93 6.90
C THR A 586 -0.88 32.54 7.71
N HIS A 587 -1.94 32.99 7.04
CA HIS A 587 -3.14 33.48 7.73
C HIS A 587 -3.80 32.38 8.58
N GLU A 588 -4.01 31.19 8.03
CA GLU A 588 -4.60 30.06 8.76
C GLU A 588 -3.75 29.64 9.96
N HIS A 589 -2.42 29.59 9.79
CA HIS A 589 -1.50 29.30 10.88
C HIS A 589 -1.58 30.34 12.00
N ASN A 590 -1.64 31.63 11.65
CA ASN A 590 -1.78 32.71 12.63
C ASN A 590 -3.10 32.63 13.40
N LEU A 591 -4.20 32.24 12.75
CA LEU A 591 -5.49 32.03 13.43
C LEU A 591 -5.44 30.82 14.37
N GLN A 592 -4.84 29.71 13.95
CA GLN A 592 -4.68 28.52 14.81
C GLN A 592 -3.82 28.84 16.04
N GLN A 593 -2.72 29.58 15.86
CA GLN A 593 -1.88 29.98 16.98
C GLN A 593 -2.64 30.90 17.94
N LYS A 594 -3.39 31.89 17.42
CA LYS A 594 -4.20 32.78 18.25
C LYS A 594 -5.28 32.04 19.04
N LEU A 595 -5.95 31.06 18.41
CA LEU A 595 -6.93 30.21 19.09
C LEU A 595 -6.29 29.40 20.22
N LEU A 596 -5.09 28.85 19.99
CA LEU A 596 -4.36 28.10 21.01
C LEU A 596 -3.95 29.00 22.19
N ASP A 597 -3.46 30.21 21.91
CA ASP A 597 -3.07 31.18 22.92
C ASP A 597 -4.28 31.63 23.77
N ASP A 598 -5.44 31.82 23.14
CA ASP A 598 -6.68 32.18 23.83
C ASP A 598 -7.20 31.02 24.70
N GLN A 599 -7.15 29.77 24.19
CA GLN A 599 -7.49 28.58 24.99
C GLN A 599 -6.56 28.40 26.20
N PHE A 600 -5.25 28.61 26.01
CA PHE A 600 -4.28 28.52 27.09
C PHE A 600 -4.50 29.60 28.16
N ARG A 601 -4.85 30.82 27.74
CA ARG A 601 -5.17 31.92 28.67
C ARG A 601 -6.41 31.62 29.52
N ILE A 602 -7.44 31.02 28.93
CA ILE A 602 -8.65 30.60 29.67
C ILE A 602 -8.30 29.52 30.70
N LEU A 603 -7.48 28.53 30.31
CA LEU A 603 -7.04 27.48 31.22
C LEU A 603 -6.22 28.06 32.39
N GLN A 604 -5.28 28.97 32.11
CA GLN A 604 -4.51 29.66 33.16
C GLN A 604 -5.41 30.45 34.11
N GLY A 605 -6.42 31.17 33.60
CA GLY A 605 -7.40 31.87 34.43
C GLY A 605 -8.21 30.92 35.31
N THR A 606 -8.61 29.77 34.78
CA THR A 606 -9.37 28.75 35.53
C THR A 606 -8.53 28.10 36.62
N ILE A 607 -7.25 27.79 36.33
CA ILE A 607 -6.31 27.26 37.32
C ILE A 607 -6.06 28.28 38.43
N GLY A 608 -5.83 29.56 38.07
CA GLY A 608 -5.64 30.61 39.06
C GLY A 608 -6.85 30.81 39.96
N GLU A 609 -8.06 30.72 39.41
CA GLU A 609 -9.29 30.79 40.20
C GLU A 609 -9.46 29.57 41.12
N ALA A 610 -9.16 28.36 40.63
CA ALA A 610 -9.18 27.16 41.46
C ALA A 610 -8.14 27.22 42.60
N GLU A 611 -6.95 27.75 42.32
CA GLU A 611 -5.91 27.99 43.33
C GLU A 611 -6.39 29.00 44.38
N ASN A 612 -7.01 30.10 43.96
CA ASN A 612 -7.61 31.08 44.88
C ASN A 612 -8.69 30.46 45.77
N ILE A 613 -9.56 29.60 45.21
CA ILE A 613 -10.62 28.91 45.96
C ILE A 613 -10.01 27.96 47.00
N ILE A 614 -8.99 27.19 46.63
CA ILE A 614 -8.31 26.27 47.56
C ILE A 614 -7.60 27.08 48.65
N GLN A 615 -6.91 28.15 48.29
CA GLN A 615 -6.21 29.01 49.25
C GLN A 615 -7.19 29.69 50.21
N ASP A 616 -8.35 30.17 49.73
CA ASP A 616 -9.44 30.68 50.57
C ASP A 616 -9.95 29.59 51.53
N ALA A 617 -10.20 28.37 51.04
CA ALA A 617 -10.67 27.26 51.86
C ALA A 617 -9.65 26.87 52.95
N VAL A 618 -8.36 26.81 52.61
CA VAL A 618 -7.28 26.53 53.56
C VAL A 618 -7.15 27.64 54.59
N SER A 619 -7.14 28.91 54.17
CA SER A 619 -7.05 30.05 55.10
C SER A 619 -8.21 30.09 56.11
N LYS A 620 -9.39 29.60 55.72
CA LYS A 620 -10.57 29.50 56.58
C LYS A 620 -10.58 28.28 57.48
N LEU A 621 -9.91 27.19 57.11
CA LEU A 621 -9.68 26.05 58.00
C LEU A 621 -8.72 26.42 59.14
N ASP A 622 -7.76 27.30 58.87
CA ASP A 622 -6.79 27.81 59.85
C ASP A 622 -7.35 28.96 60.72
N ASP A 623 -8.56 29.46 60.42
CA ASP A 623 -9.22 30.50 61.23
C ASP A 623 -9.73 29.90 62.57
N PRO A 624 -9.23 30.36 63.73
CA PRO A 624 -9.63 29.84 65.04
C PRO A 624 -11.12 30.02 65.36
N LEU A 625 -11.81 30.98 64.71
CA LEU A 625 -13.27 31.15 64.81
C LEU A 625 -14.03 30.04 64.08
N HIS A 626 -13.42 29.43 63.07
CA HIS A 626 -14.00 28.37 62.23
C HIS A 626 -13.83 26.97 62.83
N ILE A 627 -12.77 26.74 63.63
CA ILE A 627 -12.47 25.46 64.30
C ILE A 627 -13.37 25.22 65.53
N ARG A 628 -13.87 26.28 66.18
CA ARG A 628 -14.83 26.16 67.29
C ARG A 628 -16.25 26.12 66.75
N CYS A 629 -16.67 24.96 66.24
CA CYS A 629 -18.01 24.66 65.69
C CYS A 629 -19.17 25.49 66.28
N THR A 630 -19.40 26.67 65.70
CA THR A 630 -20.64 27.47 65.76
C THR A 630 -20.71 28.34 64.50
N SER A 631 -20.51 27.75 63.32
CA SER A 631 -20.92 28.42 62.08
C SER A 631 -22.44 28.57 62.11
N SER A 632 -22.94 29.81 62.12
CA SER A 632 -24.38 30.04 62.10
C SER A 632 -24.97 29.45 60.81
N PRO A 633 -26.24 29.05 60.81
CA PRO A 633 -26.93 28.64 59.57
C PRO A 633 -26.74 29.65 58.44
N ASP A 634 -26.74 30.96 58.75
CA ASP A 634 -26.51 32.03 57.77
C ASP A 634 -25.12 31.96 57.12
N TYR A 635 -24.09 31.56 57.88
CA TYR A 635 -22.74 31.37 57.34
C TYR A 635 -22.68 30.19 56.36
N LEU A 636 -23.30 29.06 56.71
CA LEU A 636 -23.38 27.89 55.83
C LEU A 636 -24.18 28.22 54.56
N VAL A 637 -25.27 28.98 54.69
CA VAL A 637 -26.06 29.48 53.56
C VAL A 637 -25.21 30.40 52.67
N SER A 638 -24.41 31.31 53.23
CA SER A 638 -23.52 32.17 52.42
C SER A 638 -22.46 31.36 51.65
N ARG A 639 -21.97 30.25 52.21
CA ARG A 639 -21.00 29.37 51.54
C ARG A 639 -21.66 28.52 50.46
N ALA A 640 -22.88 28.05 50.70
CA ALA A 640 -23.68 27.38 49.68
C ALA A 640 -24.02 28.32 48.52
N GLN A 641 -24.33 29.59 48.80
CA GLN A 641 -24.58 30.61 47.79
C GLN A 641 -23.34 30.87 46.93
N ALA A 642 -22.17 31.07 47.54
CA ALA A 642 -20.92 31.25 46.80
C ALA A 642 -20.57 30.04 45.92
N ALA A 643 -20.75 28.82 46.43
CA ALA A 643 -20.55 27.61 45.64
C ALA A 643 -21.53 27.51 44.45
N LEU A 644 -22.78 27.92 44.65
CA LEU A 644 -23.80 27.96 43.60
C LEU A 644 -23.45 28.98 42.50
N GLU A 645 -22.94 30.15 42.90
CA GLU A 645 -22.47 31.17 41.96
C GLU A 645 -21.26 30.70 41.15
N SER A 646 -20.30 29.99 41.78
CA SER A 646 -19.18 29.37 41.06
C SER A 646 -19.61 28.30 40.06
N VAL A 647 -20.64 27.50 40.38
CA VAL A 647 -21.22 26.51 39.46
C VAL A 647 -21.88 27.19 38.26
N ASN A 648 -22.63 28.27 38.49
CA ASN A 648 -23.24 29.05 37.40
C ASN A 648 -22.19 29.71 36.49
N ALA A 649 -21.10 30.22 37.07
CA ALA A 649 -19.98 30.78 36.31
C ALA A 649 -19.30 29.70 35.44
N LEU A 650 -19.13 28.49 35.99
CA LEU A 650 -18.57 27.35 35.27
C LEU A 650 -19.47 26.88 34.12
N GLU A 651 -20.78 26.76 34.33
CA GLU A 651 -21.73 26.42 33.27
C GLU A 651 -21.72 27.47 32.14
N THR A 652 -21.66 28.75 32.50
CA THR A 652 -21.63 29.85 31.52
C THR A 652 -20.34 29.81 30.70
N GLY A 653 -19.19 29.60 31.36
CA GLY A 653 -17.91 29.38 30.69
C GLY A 653 -17.92 28.16 29.78
N HIS A 654 -18.52 27.05 30.21
CA HIS A 654 -18.66 25.83 29.42
C HIS A 654 -19.53 26.03 28.18
N LYS A 655 -20.65 26.75 28.29
CA LYS A 655 -21.49 27.11 27.13
C LYS A 655 -20.73 27.97 26.12
N HIS A 656 -19.99 28.98 26.57
CA HIS A 656 -19.14 29.78 25.68
C HIS A 656 -18.06 28.95 24.98
N TYR A 657 -17.43 28.01 25.71
CA TYR A 657 -16.45 27.08 25.14
C TYR A 657 -17.05 26.21 24.03
N LEU A 658 -18.25 25.64 24.26
CA LEU A 658 -18.94 24.83 23.26
C LEU A 658 -19.36 25.62 22.03
N THR A 659 -19.75 26.88 22.22
CA THR A 659 -20.20 27.75 21.10
C THR A 659 -19.05 28.18 20.19
N ASN A 660 -17.83 28.33 20.73
CA ASN A 660 -16.63 28.65 19.95
C ASN A 660 -15.97 27.42 19.28
N MET A 661 -16.43 26.20 19.59
CA MET A 661 -15.96 24.93 19.00
C MET A 661 -16.80 24.49 17.79
N ALA A 662 -17.94 25.12 17.54
CA ALA A 662 -18.78 24.95 16.34
C ALA A 662 -18.45 26.04 15.32
#